data_AF-A0A9P0AD45-F1
#
_entry.id   AF-A0A9P0AD45-F1
#
_cell.length_a   1.000
_cell.length_b   1.000
_cell.length_c   1.000
_cell.angle_alpha   90.00
_cell.angle_beta   90.00
_cell.angle_gamma   90.00
#
_symmetry.space_group_name_H-M   'P 1'
#
loop_
_entity.id
_entity.type
_entity.pdbx_description
1 polymer ?
#
loop_
_entity_poly.entity_id
_entity_poly.type
_entity_poly.pdbx_seq_one_letter_code
_entity_poly.pdbx_strand_id
1 'polypeptide(L)'
;MAVLNFSAPWLQGKGKMISYVIFILGVVSSPSDCVVRQSQQSWVPLKDPTVSQSSENGVSESLHNIMPYEEVQYSVANVSSNYHSSTKFYAKGMGHLYYLTNLIINTIQEDQAFPEGLISVSEDGRSIQVADARKEWKTLLTHYGPVLGVILGALVFIIVMPIAGLLFCCCRCAGKCGSRSQPFEKRYDPCRRHSYGILLAGITVLISFGVVCAFVTNEFFQDGLKNLPRNVRTSLDDVDLYINNTKLEINNLLIVNFNELDHTLNNILQASGQIVKDKLGKVSKASVLVNLTNIVSGLGIIKNDLREIDNLTKALQDNALQLDQALKETRSNIIEKLQQCKSERVCREFLKKYHDLHDLTLEANFTQLLDKYLPKLPDVTASLQNVSELMKDDIEHEVLKGKREFEKIQVSIQNEVQSTIPQISDNIRRAGDAIKRAADKITQLLDRFRTEIHTHTPQHVNKGEFYITEYGEYKYYLGLGVSVALLMVLMSLTMGLFCGFCGARPDGGYQDDCCNKGSGARCLMLGVWLMFLSSAVLMAIPPRPFSWTGITVQKTVCEPLHAPDNSRIFALFDKILNVKDIYPRRPDELTPHLNISTVIRSCHRNESIYQVLDLEGLVDMEQVRHYAEKFEIMRKIQDLTTQIRLNNKINIRGCYRRRDY
;
A
#
# COMPACT_ATOMS: atom_id res chain seq x y z
N MET A 1 14.17 40.84 20.92
CA MET A 1 13.88 42.24 21.28
C MET A 1 14.46 42.49 22.67
N ALA A 2 15.70 42.97 22.72
CA ALA A 2 16.38 43.59 23.87
C ALA A 2 17.74 44.08 23.36
N VAL A 3 17.80 45.34 22.95
CA VAL A 3 18.99 46.02 22.44
C VAL A 3 19.72 46.61 23.65
N LEU A 4 20.91 46.09 23.97
CA LEU A 4 21.80 46.74 24.95
C LEU A 4 22.65 47.78 24.22
N ASN A 5 22.25 49.04 24.39
CA ASN A 5 22.93 50.25 23.97
C ASN A 5 24.17 50.48 24.86
N PHE A 6 25.38 50.42 24.29
CA PHE A 6 26.56 51.02 24.90
C PHE A 6 26.92 52.28 24.13
N SER A 7 26.52 53.43 24.68
CA SER A 7 26.99 54.75 24.28
C SER A 7 28.26 55.10 25.07
N ALA A 8 29.39 55.29 24.38
CA ALA A 8 30.52 56.06 24.91
C ALA A 8 31.22 56.82 23.75
N PRO A 9 31.47 58.14 23.88
CA PRO A 9 31.84 59.00 22.75
C PRO A 9 33.35 59.31 22.74
N TRP A 10 34.16 58.47 22.10
CA TRP A 10 35.57 58.80 21.75
C TRP A 10 36.00 58.03 20.50
N LEU A 11 35.48 58.42 19.33
CA LEU A 11 35.95 57.95 18.02
C LEU A 11 35.76 59.08 17.00
N GLN A 12 36.50 60.18 17.18
CA GLN A 12 36.76 61.13 16.10
C GLN A 12 38.26 61.14 15.82
N GLY A 13 38.65 60.47 14.73
CA GLY A 13 40.01 60.54 14.19
C GLY A 13 40.56 59.18 13.78
N LYS A 14 40.73 59.00 12.47
CA LYS A 14 41.39 57.86 11.76
C LYS A 14 40.48 56.69 11.34
N GLY A 15 39.45 57.01 10.54
CA GLY A 15 38.85 56.07 9.60
C GLY A 15 39.84 55.74 8.47
N LYS A 16 40.47 54.57 8.54
CA LYS A 16 41.12 53.85 7.42
C LYS A 16 41.62 52.45 7.82
N MET A 17 41.84 52.18 9.11
CA MET A 17 42.27 50.84 9.59
C MET A 17 41.11 49.91 9.97
N ILE A 18 39.92 50.45 10.28
CA ILE A 18 38.71 49.67 10.62
C ILE A 18 38.05 49.06 9.37
N SER A 19 38.24 49.66 8.19
CA SER A 19 37.76 49.09 6.92
C SER A 19 38.44 47.77 6.55
N TYR A 20 39.71 47.56 6.92
CA TYR A 20 40.43 46.34 6.54
C TYR A 20 40.09 45.12 7.42
N VAL A 21 39.67 45.34 8.67
CA VAL A 21 39.27 44.25 9.58
C VAL A 21 37.85 43.75 9.28
N ILE A 22 36.96 44.65 8.82
CA ILE A 22 35.60 44.29 8.40
C ILE A 22 35.59 43.62 7.01
N PHE A 23 36.56 43.91 6.14
CA PHE A 23 36.65 43.31 4.80
C PHE A 23 37.12 41.85 4.80
N ILE A 24 37.85 41.40 5.84
CA ILE A 24 38.34 40.01 5.94
C ILE A 24 37.28 39.06 6.52
N LEU A 25 36.23 39.57 7.18
CA LEU A 25 35.11 38.77 7.71
C LEU A 25 33.90 38.67 6.76
N GLY A 26 33.98 39.27 5.56
CA GLY A 26 32.84 39.48 4.66
C GLY A 26 32.79 38.63 3.39
N VAL A 27 33.55 37.54 3.27
CA VAL A 27 33.55 36.69 2.06
C VAL A 27 33.38 35.22 2.40
N VAL A 28 32.14 34.80 2.68
CA VAL A 28 31.63 33.47 2.32
C VAL A 28 30.18 33.66 1.86
N SER A 29 30.02 33.99 0.59
CA SER A 29 28.74 34.02 -0.10
C SER A 29 28.23 32.59 -0.33
N SER A 30 27.03 32.32 0.19
CA SER A 30 26.21 31.13 -0.08
C SER A 30 25.85 31.04 -1.56
N PRO A 31 25.96 29.88 -2.23
CA PRO A 31 25.26 29.63 -3.47
C PRO A 31 23.95 28.87 -3.22
N SER A 32 22.93 29.30 -3.97
CA SER A 32 21.79 28.53 -4.48
C SER A 32 20.79 27.91 -3.49
N ASP A 33 19.66 28.61 -3.35
CA ASP A 33 18.35 28.01 -3.19
C ASP A 33 18.03 27.10 -4.39
N CYS A 34 18.02 25.79 -4.16
CA CYS A 34 17.29 24.84 -4.99
C CYS A 34 16.10 24.33 -4.17
N VAL A 35 14.94 24.95 -4.40
CA VAL A 35 13.65 24.48 -3.92
C VAL A 35 13.32 23.20 -4.69
N VAL A 36 13.65 22.04 -4.10
CA VAL A 36 13.11 20.75 -4.56
C VAL A 36 11.67 20.65 -4.06
N ARG A 37 10.75 20.87 -5.00
CA ARG A 37 9.32 20.62 -4.85
C ARG A 37 9.13 19.11 -4.68
N GLN A 38 8.91 18.66 -3.45
CA GLN A 38 8.59 17.27 -3.16
C GLN A 38 7.22 16.97 -3.78
N SER A 39 7.20 16.15 -4.84
CA SER A 39 5.99 15.64 -5.44
C SER A 39 5.32 14.70 -4.45
N GLN A 40 4.18 15.12 -3.93
CA GLN A 40 3.23 14.28 -3.21
C GLN A 40 2.67 13.29 -4.24
N GLN A 41 3.27 12.10 -4.35
CA GLN A 41 2.64 10.99 -5.07
C GLN A 41 1.46 10.54 -4.21
N SER A 42 0.27 11.07 -4.51
CA SER A 42 -0.96 10.39 -4.16
C SER A 42 -0.91 9.01 -4.79
N TRP A 43 -1.30 7.98 -4.04
CA TRP A 43 -1.60 6.67 -4.60
C TRP A 43 -2.71 6.84 -5.64
N VAL A 44 -2.30 7.07 -6.89
CA VAL A 44 -3.13 6.82 -8.05
C VAL A 44 -3.14 5.30 -8.17
N PRO A 45 -4.31 4.64 -8.21
CA PRO A 45 -4.34 3.21 -8.48
C PRO A 45 -3.57 2.96 -9.77
N LEU A 46 -2.57 2.08 -9.72
CA LEU A 46 -1.91 1.53 -10.89
C LEU A 46 -3.01 0.90 -11.76
N LYS A 47 -3.51 1.68 -12.72
CA LYS A 47 -4.25 1.17 -13.86
C LYS A 47 -3.20 0.45 -14.69
N ASP A 48 -3.03 -0.84 -14.42
CA ASP A 48 -2.22 -1.73 -15.25
C ASP A 48 -2.68 -1.55 -16.70
N PRO A 49 -1.86 -1.01 -17.63
CA PRO A 49 -2.29 -0.77 -19.00
C PRO A 49 -2.38 -2.06 -19.83
N THR A 50 -2.12 -3.23 -19.23
CA THR A 50 -1.91 -4.50 -19.93
C THR A 50 -2.96 -5.57 -19.60
N VAL A 51 -4.01 -5.25 -18.84
CA VAL A 51 -5.16 -6.15 -18.63
C VAL A 51 -6.47 -5.46 -19.01
N SER A 52 -6.56 -4.95 -20.24
CA SER A 52 -7.85 -4.75 -20.94
C SER A 52 -7.59 -4.24 -22.35
N GLN A 53 -7.09 -5.08 -23.25
CA GLN A 53 -7.22 -4.87 -24.70
C GLN A 53 -6.99 -6.16 -25.48
N SER A 54 -7.67 -7.23 -25.08
CA SER A 54 -7.90 -8.37 -25.96
C SER A 54 -9.30 -8.93 -25.68
N SER A 55 -10.24 -8.55 -26.55
CA SER A 55 -11.63 -9.01 -26.65
C SER A 55 -12.75 -8.02 -26.28
N GLU A 56 -12.56 -6.72 -26.55
CA GLU A 56 -13.69 -5.83 -26.89
C GLU A 56 -13.79 -5.70 -28.41
N ASN A 57 -14.21 -6.78 -29.07
CA ASN A 57 -14.73 -6.72 -30.43
C ASN A 57 -15.82 -7.79 -30.53
N GLY A 58 -17.06 -7.40 -30.20
CA GLY A 58 -18.24 -8.23 -30.50
C GLY A 58 -19.24 -8.46 -29.38
N VAL A 59 -19.27 -7.68 -28.29
CA VAL A 59 -20.40 -7.72 -27.35
C VAL A 59 -21.42 -6.69 -27.80
N SER A 60 -22.49 -7.15 -28.45
CA SER A 60 -23.54 -6.29 -28.97
C SER A 60 -24.20 -5.47 -27.85
N GLU A 61 -24.47 -4.20 -28.13
CA GLU A 61 -25.19 -3.19 -27.34
C GLU A 61 -26.52 -3.71 -26.71
N SER A 62 -27.06 -4.81 -27.22
CA SER A 62 -28.20 -5.53 -26.65
C SER A 62 -27.90 -6.30 -25.34
N LEU A 63 -26.64 -6.61 -25.00
CA LEU A 63 -26.27 -7.34 -23.79
C LEU A 63 -26.16 -6.42 -22.56
N HIS A 64 -25.75 -5.16 -22.76
CA HIS A 64 -25.71 -4.14 -21.70
C HIS A 64 -27.09 -3.76 -21.17
N ASN A 65 -28.14 -3.85 -21.99
CA ASN A 65 -29.52 -3.66 -21.54
C ASN A 65 -30.11 -4.88 -20.80
N ILE A 66 -29.36 -5.98 -20.67
CA ILE A 66 -29.87 -7.25 -20.09
C ILE A 66 -29.19 -7.57 -18.75
N MET A 67 -27.95 -7.15 -18.50
CA MET A 67 -27.28 -7.34 -17.20
C MET A 67 -26.99 -5.98 -16.54
N PRO A 68 -27.42 -5.75 -15.29
CA PRO A 68 -27.00 -4.58 -14.55
C PRO A 68 -25.50 -4.71 -14.26
N TYR A 69 -24.69 -3.88 -14.92
CA TYR A 69 -23.32 -3.64 -14.50
C TYR A 69 -23.36 -2.62 -13.37
N GLU A 70 -23.15 -3.07 -12.14
CA GLU A 70 -23.04 -2.22 -10.96
C GLU A 70 -21.55 -2.08 -10.63
N GLU A 71 -20.99 -0.89 -10.84
CA GLU A 71 -19.59 -0.61 -10.52
C GLU A 71 -19.42 -0.59 -8.99
N VAL A 72 -18.45 -1.37 -8.48
CA VAL A 72 -18.20 -1.44 -7.04
C VAL A 72 -17.63 -0.11 -6.55
N GLN A 73 -18.36 0.55 -5.65
CA GLN A 73 -17.92 1.79 -5.01
C GLN A 73 -17.08 1.44 -3.78
N TYR A 74 -15.75 1.52 -3.92
CA TYR A 74 -14.82 1.23 -2.83
C TYR A 74 -14.68 2.39 -1.86
N SER A 75 -14.80 2.12 -0.56
CA SER A 75 -14.49 3.10 0.48
C SER A 75 -12.99 3.27 0.68
N VAL A 76 -12.56 4.49 1.03
CA VAL A 76 -11.16 4.84 1.30
C VAL A 76 -10.90 4.85 2.81
N ALA A 77 -9.75 4.33 3.23
CA ALA A 77 -9.33 4.33 4.63
C ALA A 77 -9.17 5.76 5.16
N ASN A 78 -9.73 6.02 6.35
CA ASN A 78 -9.53 7.30 7.04
C ASN A 78 -8.21 7.28 7.82
N VAL A 79 -7.15 7.83 7.23
CA VAL A 79 -5.80 7.89 7.82
C VAL A 79 -5.41 9.32 8.15
N SER A 80 -4.58 9.49 9.19
CA SER A 80 -4.06 10.80 9.59
C SER A 80 -2.68 11.05 8.99
N SER A 81 -2.43 12.26 8.49
CA SER A 81 -1.15 12.70 7.92
C SER A 81 -0.29 13.52 8.90
N ASN A 82 -0.58 13.46 10.20
CA ASN A 82 0.06 14.27 11.24
C ASN A 82 1.43 13.74 11.66
N TYR A 83 2.38 13.68 10.73
CA TYR A 83 3.77 13.33 11.01
C TYR A 83 4.58 14.59 11.36
N HIS A 84 5.36 14.53 12.43
CA HIS A 84 6.07 15.69 13.00
C HIS A 84 7.60 15.59 12.95
N SER A 85 8.15 14.39 12.78
CA SER A 85 9.59 14.14 12.74
C SER A 85 10.23 14.71 11.47
N SER A 86 11.49 15.14 11.59
CA SER A 86 12.25 15.71 10.47
C SER A 86 13.70 15.26 10.50
N THR A 87 14.24 14.94 9.32
CA THR A 87 15.65 14.58 9.10
C THR A 87 16.52 15.80 8.77
N LYS A 88 15.96 17.01 8.71
CA LYS A 88 16.68 18.22 8.31
C LYS A 88 17.70 18.64 9.38
N PHE A 89 18.98 18.56 9.06
CA PHE A 89 20.07 19.06 9.90
C PHE A 89 20.64 20.37 9.35
N TYR A 90 20.60 21.44 10.14
CA TYR A 90 21.13 22.75 9.76
C TYR A 90 22.46 23.03 10.47
N ALA A 91 23.56 22.72 9.79
CA ALA A 91 24.92 22.94 10.32
C ALA A 91 25.30 24.42 10.46
N LYS A 92 24.51 25.34 9.88
CA LYS A 92 24.81 26.79 9.76
C LYS A 92 26.27 26.98 9.30
N GLY A 93 27.03 27.89 9.92
CA GLY A 93 28.44 28.12 9.62
C GLY A 93 29.42 27.06 10.18
N MET A 94 28.95 26.07 10.96
CA MET A 94 29.81 25.09 11.63
C MET A 94 30.17 23.89 10.75
N GLY A 95 29.62 23.78 9.54
CA GLY A 95 29.84 22.64 8.65
C GLY A 95 31.32 22.35 8.37
N HIS A 96 32.14 23.38 8.14
CA HIS A 96 33.58 23.22 7.93
C HIS A 96 34.32 22.69 9.15
N LEU A 97 33.92 23.12 10.35
CA LEU A 97 34.50 22.63 11.60
C LEU A 97 34.16 21.16 11.83
N TYR A 98 32.92 20.74 11.54
CA TYR A 98 32.50 19.35 11.65
C TYR A 98 33.25 18.45 10.66
N TYR A 99 33.45 18.92 9.43
CA TYR A 99 34.28 18.22 8.45
C TYR A 99 35.72 18.00 8.96
N LEU A 100 36.37 19.06 9.46
CA LEU A 100 37.72 18.96 10.00
C LEU A 100 37.78 18.04 11.23
N THR A 101 36.78 18.12 12.10
CA THR A 101 36.70 17.29 13.31
C THR A 101 36.55 15.82 12.93
N ASN A 102 35.68 15.49 11.98
CA ASN A 102 35.50 14.13 11.49
C ASN A 102 36.76 13.58 10.80
N LEU A 103 37.46 14.44 10.04
CA LEU A 103 38.74 14.06 9.43
C LEU A 103 39.78 13.69 10.49
N ILE A 104 39.89 14.47 11.57
CA ILE A 104 40.78 14.18 12.69
C ILE A 104 40.36 12.89 13.41
N ILE A 105 39.06 12.71 13.70
CA ILE A 105 38.53 11.51 14.36
C ILE A 105 38.84 10.26 13.53
N ASN A 106 38.58 10.29 12.21
CA ASN A 106 38.84 9.15 11.32
C ASN A 106 40.35 8.88 11.11
N THR A 107 41.20 9.87 11.36
CA THR A 107 42.67 9.67 11.34
C THR A 107 43.16 9.01 12.64
N ILE A 108 42.52 9.30 13.78
CA ILE A 108 42.93 8.79 15.10
C ILE A 108 42.30 7.42 15.39
N GLN A 109 41.09 7.18 14.93
CA GLN A 109 40.38 5.91 15.11
C GLN A 109 39.84 5.43 13.77
N GLU A 110 40.13 4.16 13.45
CA GLU A 110 39.59 3.51 12.26
C GLU A 110 38.05 3.55 12.23
N ASP A 111 37.48 3.40 11.04
CA ASP A 111 36.02 3.53 10.81
C ASP A 111 35.16 2.52 11.58
N GLN A 112 35.79 1.45 12.08
CA GLN A 112 35.13 0.43 12.89
C GLN A 112 35.31 0.74 14.37
N ALA A 113 34.26 0.55 15.17
CA ALA A 113 34.36 0.80 16.61
C ALA A 113 35.18 -0.24 17.38
N PHE A 114 35.35 -1.44 16.81
CA PHE A 114 36.19 -2.52 17.36
C PHE A 114 36.89 -3.33 16.26
N PRO A 115 38.08 -3.91 16.55
CA PRO A 115 38.82 -4.72 15.60
C PRO A 115 38.15 -6.08 15.35
N GLU A 116 38.41 -6.65 14.17
CA GLU A 116 37.90 -7.97 13.78
C GLU A 116 38.32 -9.05 14.78
N GLY A 117 37.38 -9.94 15.12
CA GLY A 117 37.64 -11.06 16.04
C GLY A 117 37.68 -10.72 17.54
N LEU A 118 37.62 -9.44 17.94
CA LEU A 118 37.65 -9.06 19.36
C LEU A 118 36.40 -9.50 20.13
N ILE A 119 35.24 -9.42 19.47
CA ILE A 119 33.95 -9.77 20.04
C ILE A 119 33.31 -10.80 19.11
N SER A 120 33.21 -12.04 19.56
CA SER A 120 32.44 -13.08 18.89
C SER A 120 31.23 -13.44 19.76
N VAL A 121 30.06 -13.57 19.13
CA VAL A 121 28.86 -14.03 19.82
C VAL A 121 28.76 -15.52 19.59
N SER A 122 28.56 -16.29 20.67
CA SER A 122 28.29 -17.74 20.59
C SER A 122 27.03 -18.01 19.76
N GLU A 123 26.94 -19.17 19.12
CA GLU A 123 25.82 -19.57 18.25
C GLU A 123 24.44 -19.45 18.92
N ASP A 124 24.38 -19.53 20.26
CA ASP A 124 23.15 -19.38 21.04
C ASP A 124 22.73 -17.92 21.32
N GLY A 125 23.51 -16.91 20.89
CA GLY A 125 23.22 -15.48 21.07
C GLY A 125 23.31 -14.96 22.52
N ARG A 126 23.52 -15.84 23.50
CA ARG A 126 23.43 -15.53 24.95
C ARG A 126 24.74 -15.20 25.63
N SER A 127 25.88 -15.52 25.02
CA SER A 127 27.20 -15.23 25.60
C SER A 127 28.09 -14.50 24.60
N ILE A 128 28.55 -13.32 25.02
CA ILE A 128 29.58 -12.55 24.31
C ILE A 128 30.93 -13.15 24.71
N GLN A 129 31.60 -13.80 23.76
CA GLN A 129 32.98 -14.24 23.94
C GLN A 129 33.89 -13.09 23.48
N VAL A 130 34.56 -12.48 24.45
CA VAL A 130 35.60 -11.50 24.16
C VAL A 130 36.89 -12.27 23.96
N ALA A 131 37.53 -12.09 22.80
CA ALA A 131 38.82 -12.70 22.53
C ALA A 131 39.82 -12.28 23.60
N ASP A 132 40.67 -13.23 24.00
CA ASP A 132 41.61 -13.04 25.09
C ASP A 132 42.60 -11.90 24.73
N ALA A 133 42.48 -10.77 25.43
CA ALA A 133 43.20 -9.53 25.11
C ALA A 133 44.73 -9.72 25.13
N ARG A 134 45.21 -10.76 25.83
CA ARG A 134 46.63 -11.13 25.88
C ARG A 134 47.12 -11.79 24.57
N LYS A 135 46.27 -12.54 23.87
CA LYS A 135 46.60 -13.20 22.59
C LYS A 135 46.52 -12.22 21.42
N GLU A 136 45.52 -11.35 21.40
CA GLU A 136 45.25 -10.41 20.30
C GLU A 136 45.81 -8.99 20.55
N TRP A 137 46.77 -8.84 21.48
CA TRP A 137 47.28 -7.51 21.89
C TRP A 137 47.79 -6.67 20.71
N LYS A 138 48.35 -7.30 19.67
CA LYS A 138 48.85 -6.62 18.46
C LYS A 138 47.69 -6.03 17.63
N THR A 139 46.56 -6.73 17.56
CA THR A 139 45.35 -6.29 16.85
C THR A 139 44.69 -5.14 17.62
N LEU A 140 44.59 -5.25 18.96
CA LEU A 140 44.12 -4.16 19.81
C LEU A 140 45.04 -2.92 19.74
N LEU A 141 46.36 -3.11 19.73
CA LEU A 141 47.31 -2.01 19.67
C LEU A 141 47.33 -1.32 18.30
N THR A 142 47.09 -2.04 17.19
CA THR A 142 46.96 -1.38 15.88
C THR A 142 45.72 -0.49 15.83
N HIS A 143 44.59 -0.98 16.36
CA HIS A 143 43.31 -0.29 16.29
C HIS A 143 43.15 0.85 17.30
N TYR A 144 43.58 0.66 18.55
CA TYR A 144 43.51 1.69 19.61
C TYR A 144 44.85 2.41 19.84
N GLY A 145 45.92 2.03 19.14
CA GLY A 145 47.26 2.60 19.29
C GLY A 145 47.35 4.10 19.05
N PRO A 146 46.76 4.65 17.98
CA PRO A 146 46.80 6.10 17.77
C PRO A 146 46.01 6.86 18.85
N VAL A 147 44.86 6.33 19.29
CA VAL A 147 44.11 6.88 20.44
C VAL A 147 44.97 6.87 21.71
N LEU A 148 45.63 5.75 22.02
CA LEU A 148 46.56 5.63 23.15
C LEU A 148 47.74 6.60 23.01
N GLY A 149 48.25 6.81 21.80
CA GLY A 149 49.31 7.77 21.50
C GLY A 149 48.88 9.21 21.78
N VAL A 150 47.66 9.60 21.39
CA VAL A 150 47.08 10.92 21.71
C VAL A 150 46.90 11.08 23.21
N ILE A 151 46.45 10.04 23.92
CA ILE A 151 46.30 10.05 25.38
C ILE A 151 47.67 10.23 26.05
N LEU A 152 48.68 9.46 25.65
CA LEU A 152 50.05 9.58 26.19
C LEU A 152 50.64 10.96 25.90
N GLY A 153 50.46 11.48 24.69
CA GLY A 153 50.88 12.83 24.32
C GLY A 153 50.20 13.90 25.18
N ALA A 154 48.90 13.78 25.41
CA ALA A 154 48.15 14.67 26.29
C ALA A 154 48.64 14.59 27.74
N LEU A 155 48.91 13.38 28.27
CA LEU A 155 49.45 13.20 29.62
C LEU A 155 50.85 13.82 29.77
N VAL A 156 51.73 13.65 28.79
CA VAL A 156 53.04 14.30 28.76
C VAL A 156 52.87 15.82 28.75
N PHE A 157 51.95 16.34 27.94
CA PHE A 157 51.67 17.77 27.86
C PHE A 157 51.17 18.36 29.18
N ILE A 158 50.28 17.65 29.89
CA ILE A 158 49.77 18.05 31.23
C ILE A 158 50.90 18.16 32.25
N ILE A 159 51.95 17.35 32.13
CA ILE A 159 53.10 17.39 33.06
C ILE A 159 54.12 18.45 32.62
N VAL A 160 54.44 18.53 31.33
CA VAL A 160 55.48 19.42 30.80
C VAL A 160 55.07 20.89 30.88
N MET A 161 53.81 21.23 30.58
CA MET A 161 53.35 22.62 30.59
C MET A 161 53.46 23.34 31.95
N PRO A 162 53.01 22.77 33.08
CA PRO A 162 53.19 23.41 34.38
C PRO A 162 54.66 23.49 34.80
N ILE A 163 55.48 22.47 34.48
CA ILE A 163 56.93 22.52 34.74
C ILE A 163 57.58 23.66 33.95
N ALA A 164 57.26 23.79 32.66
CA ALA A 164 57.76 24.88 31.82
C ALA A 164 57.29 26.24 32.33
N GLY A 165 56.03 26.35 32.76
CA GLY A 165 55.47 27.56 33.38
C GLY A 165 56.19 27.94 34.68
N LEU A 166 56.49 26.98 35.55
CA LEU A 166 57.27 27.19 36.78
C LEU A 166 58.73 27.60 36.48
N LEU A 167 59.38 26.95 35.52
CA LEU A 167 60.72 27.34 35.09
C LEU A 167 60.75 28.75 34.51
N PHE A 168 59.75 29.11 33.70
CA PHE A 168 59.60 30.45 33.14
C PHE A 168 59.33 31.50 34.24
N CYS A 169 58.47 31.17 35.21
CA CYS A 169 58.23 31.96 36.42
C CYS A 169 59.54 32.25 37.16
N CYS A 170 60.28 31.21 37.54
CA CYS A 170 61.53 31.33 38.28
C CYS A 170 62.59 32.12 37.50
N CYS A 171 62.73 31.87 36.20
CA CYS A 171 63.65 32.63 35.34
C CYS A 171 63.29 34.12 35.28
N ARG A 172 62.00 34.45 35.25
CA ARG A 172 61.53 35.83 35.24
C ARG A 172 61.71 36.52 36.60
N CYS A 173 61.42 35.83 37.71
CA CYS A 173 61.69 36.32 39.06
C CYS A 173 63.18 36.57 39.32
N ALA A 174 64.07 35.77 38.73
CA ALA A 174 65.53 35.96 38.76
C ALA A 174 66.03 37.11 37.84
N GLY A 175 65.12 37.91 37.26
CA GLY A 175 65.46 39.05 36.41
C GLY A 175 65.89 38.67 34.98
N LYS A 176 65.71 37.42 34.55
CA LYS A 176 65.92 36.96 33.16
C LYS A 176 64.56 36.92 32.42
N CYS A 177 64.51 36.43 31.18
CA CYS A 177 63.26 36.27 30.39
C CYS A 177 62.39 37.54 30.30
N GLY A 178 63.01 38.66 29.90
CA GLY A 178 62.30 39.92 29.61
C GLY A 178 61.85 40.72 30.83
N SER A 179 62.41 40.45 32.03
CA SER A 179 62.09 41.23 33.25
C SER A 179 62.87 42.55 33.34
N ARG A 180 64.01 42.68 32.67
CA ARG A 180 64.82 43.91 32.68
C ARG A 180 64.41 44.82 31.52
N SER A 181 63.97 46.03 31.84
CA SER A 181 63.78 47.10 30.86
C SER A 181 65.14 47.62 30.40
N GLN A 182 65.47 47.46 29.12
CA GLN A 182 66.64 48.10 28.53
C GLN A 182 66.25 49.53 28.11
N PRO A 183 66.97 50.57 28.57
CA PRO A 183 66.63 51.96 28.28
C PRO A 183 66.83 52.34 26.79
N PHE A 184 67.70 51.63 26.06
CA PHE A 184 68.01 51.90 24.66
C PHE A 184 67.62 50.72 23.75
N GLU A 185 66.81 50.99 22.72
CA GLU A 185 66.50 50.02 21.64
C GLU A 185 67.68 49.96 20.65
N LYS A 186 68.05 48.76 20.20
CA LYS A 186 69.02 48.58 19.12
C LYS A 186 68.37 48.88 17.77
N ARG A 187 69.18 49.20 16.75
CA ARG A 187 68.73 49.63 15.40
C ARG A 187 67.73 48.68 14.72
N TYR A 188 67.77 47.38 15.03
CA TYR A 188 66.88 46.36 14.43
C TYR A 188 65.65 45.99 15.30
N ASP A 189 65.59 46.44 16.55
CA ASP A 189 64.51 46.09 17.48
C ASP A 189 63.11 46.57 17.02
N PRO A 190 62.94 47.72 16.33
CA PRO A 190 61.65 48.12 15.79
C PRO A 190 61.11 47.18 14.70
N CYS A 191 61.97 46.70 13.79
CA CYS A 191 61.60 45.77 12.73
C CYS A 191 61.20 44.41 13.32
N ARG A 192 61.99 43.91 14.27
CA ARG A 192 61.72 42.66 14.99
C ARG A 192 60.44 42.72 15.82
N ARG A 193 60.15 43.85 16.46
CA ARG A 193 58.89 44.07 17.18
C ARG A 193 57.69 44.04 16.24
N HIS A 194 57.79 44.70 15.09
CA HIS A 194 56.69 44.75 14.13
C HIS A 194 56.42 43.38 13.49
N SER A 195 57.47 42.62 13.14
CA SER A 195 57.32 41.28 12.57
C SER A 195 56.68 40.30 13.56
N TYR A 196 57.13 40.26 14.82
CA TYR A 196 56.49 39.43 15.85
C TYR A 196 55.08 39.93 16.20
N GLY A 197 54.83 41.24 16.16
CA GLY A 197 53.51 41.83 16.37
C GLY A 197 52.52 41.40 15.29
N ILE A 198 52.91 41.43 14.00
CA ILE A 198 52.08 40.96 12.88
C ILE A 198 51.82 39.46 13.00
N LEU A 199 52.85 38.67 13.28
CA LEU A 199 52.71 37.23 13.47
C LEU A 199 51.72 36.91 14.60
N LEU A 200 51.88 37.57 15.75
CA LEU A 200 50.99 37.39 16.90
C LEU A 200 49.57 37.86 16.60
N ALA A 201 49.40 38.93 15.83
CA ALA A 201 48.08 39.37 15.37
C ALA A 201 47.40 38.31 14.49
N GLY A 202 48.13 37.72 13.54
CA GLY A 202 47.63 36.60 12.72
C GLY A 202 47.20 35.39 13.55
N ILE A 203 48.03 34.99 14.53
CA ILE A 203 47.70 33.89 15.46
C ILE A 203 46.48 34.26 16.33
N THR A 204 46.38 35.50 16.80
CA THR A 204 45.26 35.96 17.64
C THR A 204 43.94 35.93 16.87
N VAL A 205 43.94 36.23 15.57
CA VAL A 205 42.75 36.06 14.71
C VAL A 205 42.34 34.59 14.63
N LEU A 206 43.29 33.66 14.43
CA LEU A 206 42.98 32.22 14.42
C LEU A 206 42.43 31.75 15.77
N ILE A 207 43.01 32.22 16.88
CA ILE A 207 42.51 31.92 18.23
C ILE A 207 41.09 32.47 18.40
N SER A 208 40.80 33.67 17.90
CA SER A 208 39.45 34.27 18.00
C SER A 208 38.39 33.41 17.33
N PHE A 209 38.69 32.83 16.16
CA PHE A 209 37.80 31.89 15.50
C PHE A 209 37.54 30.65 16.36
N GLY A 210 38.62 30.08 16.94
CA GLY A 210 38.51 28.94 17.85
C GLY A 210 37.65 29.22 19.09
N VAL A 211 37.77 30.42 19.67
CA VAL A 211 36.94 30.83 20.83
C VAL A 211 35.47 30.95 20.44
N VAL A 212 35.16 31.57 19.30
CA VAL A 212 33.78 31.67 18.80
C VAL A 212 33.21 30.27 18.56
N CYS A 213 33.97 29.39 17.92
CA CYS A 213 33.55 28.00 17.72
C CYS A 213 33.29 27.27 19.04
N ALA A 214 34.13 27.46 20.06
CA ALA A 214 33.93 26.84 21.37
C ALA A 214 32.60 27.26 22.02
N PHE A 215 32.25 28.55 21.99
CA PHE A 215 30.96 29.03 22.50
C PHE A 215 29.77 28.48 21.71
N VAL A 216 29.84 28.53 20.36
CA VAL A 216 28.75 28.05 19.51
C VAL A 216 28.56 26.54 19.65
N THR A 217 29.64 25.77 19.71
CA THR A 217 29.58 24.31 19.94
C THR A 217 28.99 23.99 21.30
N ASN A 218 29.35 24.72 22.36
CA ASN A 218 28.77 24.51 23.69
C ASN A 218 27.25 24.75 23.70
N GLU A 219 26.79 25.79 23.02
CA GLU A 219 25.36 26.11 22.92
C GLU A 219 24.61 25.07 22.06
N PHE A 220 25.13 24.71 20.89
CA PHE A 220 24.51 23.69 20.03
C PHE A 220 24.48 22.31 20.66
N PHE A 221 25.52 21.95 21.42
CA PHE A 221 25.53 20.69 22.15
C PHE A 221 24.44 20.67 23.23
N GLN A 222 24.25 21.78 23.95
CA GLN A 222 23.19 21.91 24.96
C GLN A 222 21.79 21.86 24.35
N ASP A 223 21.57 22.59 23.26
CA ASP A 223 20.31 22.56 22.52
C ASP A 223 20.02 21.17 21.95
N GLY A 224 21.04 20.49 21.43
CA GLY A 224 20.94 19.12 20.93
C GLY A 224 20.54 18.14 22.03
N LEU A 225 21.20 18.20 23.19
CA LEU A 225 20.90 17.33 24.33
C LEU A 225 19.50 17.57 24.90
N LYS A 226 19.09 18.83 25.06
CA LYS A 226 17.76 19.17 25.60
C LYS A 226 16.62 18.72 24.69
N ASN A 227 16.79 18.83 23.37
CA ASN A 227 15.76 18.46 22.40
C ASN A 227 15.77 16.95 22.06
N LEU A 228 16.85 16.22 22.37
CA LEU A 228 16.99 14.80 22.03
C LEU A 228 15.83 13.92 22.57
N PRO A 229 15.45 13.96 23.87
CA PRO A 229 14.35 13.14 24.37
C PRO A 229 13.02 13.47 23.68
N ARG A 230 12.75 14.75 23.43
CA ARG A 230 11.54 15.20 22.75
C ARG A 230 11.50 14.71 21.30
N ASN A 231 12.60 14.86 20.56
CA ASN A 231 12.70 14.41 19.18
C ASN A 231 12.53 12.89 19.07
N VAL A 232 13.13 12.12 20.00
CA VAL A 232 12.94 10.67 20.07
C VAL A 232 11.48 10.32 20.34
N ARG A 233 10.81 10.98 21.30
CA ARG A 233 9.37 10.77 21.55
C ARG A 233 8.53 11.06 20.30
N THR A 234 8.74 12.20 19.66
CA THR A 234 8.02 12.56 18.43
C THR A 234 8.27 11.56 17.30
N SER A 235 9.49 11.04 17.14
CA SER A 235 9.77 9.97 16.18
C SER A 235 9.07 8.66 16.54
N LEU A 236 8.95 8.31 17.82
CA LEU A 236 8.23 7.11 18.27
C LEU A 236 6.72 7.27 18.05
N ASP A 237 6.16 8.45 18.32
CA ASP A 237 4.76 8.77 18.08
C ASP A 237 4.43 8.71 16.57
N ASP A 238 5.32 9.19 15.71
CA ASP A 238 5.18 9.08 14.25
C ASP A 238 5.24 7.63 13.77
N VAL A 239 6.10 6.79 14.37
CA VAL A 239 6.15 5.35 14.07
C VAL A 239 4.87 4.66 14.52
N ASP A 240 4.34 5.00 15.71
CA ASP A 240 3.05 4.52 16.22
C ASP A 240 1.90 4.88 15.27
N LEU A 241 1.88 6.14 14.82
CA LEU A 241 0.90 6.65 13.86
C LEU A 241 1.00 5.92 12.51
N TYR A 242 2.22 5.73 12.01
CA TYR A 242 2.47 5.02 10.75
C TYR A 242 1.96 3.59 10.80
N ILE A 243 2.30 2.83 11.85
CA ILE A 243 1.82 1.46 12.06
C ILE A 243 0.29 1.42 12.14
N ASN A 244 -0.32 2.36 12.89
CA ASN A 244 -1.76 2.43 13.04
C ASN A 244 -2.47 2.77 11.72
N ASN A 245 -1.92 3.70 10.93
CA ASN A 245 -2.43 4.03 9.60
C ASN A 245 -2.34 2.83 8.66
N THR A 246 -1.21 2.11 8.63
CA THR A 246 -1.08 0.90 7.81
C THR A 246 -2.08 -0.18 8.21
N LYS A 247 -2.35 -0.35 9.51
CA LYS A 247 -3.41 -1.28 9.98
C LYS A 247 -4.79 -0.88 9.46
N LEU A 248 -5.12 0.41 9.45
CA LEU A 248 -6.38 0.91 8.91
C LEU A 248 -6.46 0.67 7.39
N GLU A 249 -5.39 0.93 6.65
CA GLU A 249 -5.31 0.67 5.22
C GLU A 249 -5.46 -0.82 4.89
N ILE A 250 -4.79 -1.70 5.63
CA ILE A 250 -4.89 -3.16 5.47
C ILE A 250 -6.32 -3.63 5.74
N ASN A 251 -6.94 -3.21 6.85
CA ASN A 251 -8.31 -3.59 7.18
C ASN A 251 -9.30 -3.05 6.15
N ASN A 252 -9.11 -1.83 5.68
CA ASN A 252 -9.98 -1.24 4.67
C ASN A 252 -9.86 -2.01 3.35
N LEU A 253 -8.64 -2.26 2.86
CA LEU A 253 -8.39 -2.95 1.60
C LEU A 253 -8.82 -4.42 1.64
N LEU A 254 -8.43 -5.16 2.67
CA LEU A 254 -8.60 -6.61 2.71
C LEU A 254 -9.94 -7.05 3.31
N ILE A 255 -10.59 -6.24 4.15
CA ILE A 255 -11.84 -6.60 4.80
C ILE A 255 -13.00 -5.76 4.27
N VAL A 256 -12.90 -4.43 4.32
CA VAL A 256 -14.03 -3.54 3.96
C VAL A 256 -14.29 -3.58 2.46
N ASN A 257 -13.28 -3.31 1.64
CA ASN A 257 -13.37 -3.33 0.17
C ASN A 257 -13.72 -4.74 -0.34
N PHE A 258 -13.20 -5.80 0.29
CA PHE A 258 -13.61 -7.16 -0.06
C PHE A 258 -15.09 -7.41 0.26
N ASN A 259 -15.60 -6.93 1.40
CA ASN A 259 -17.00 -7.08 1.77
C ASN A 259 -17.93 -6.25 0.84
N GLU A 260 -17.49 -5.06 0.41
CA GLU A 260 -18.18 -4.27 -0.62
C GLU A 260 -18.25 -5.02 -1.96
N LEU A 261 -17.15 -5.66 -2.36
CA LEU A 261 -17.09 -6.53 -3.52
C LEU A 261 -18.02 -7.76 -3.37
N ASP A 262 -17.98 -8.47 -2.24
CA ASP A 262 -18.84 -9.64 -1.98
C ASP A 262 -20.32 -9.27 -2.02
N HIS A 263 -20.72 -8.16 -1.39
CA HIS A 263 -22.09 -7.67 -1.44
C HIS A 263 -22.55 -7.35 -2.87
N THR A 264 -21.73 -6.61 -3.63
CA THR A 264 -22.07 -6.22 -5.00
C THR A 264 -22.13 -7.44 -5.92
N LEU A 265 -21.17 -8.36 -5.79
CA LEU A 265 -21.09 -9.57 -6.58
C LEU A 265 -22.27 -10.51 -6.28
N ASN A 266 -22.67 -10.65 -5.01
CA ASN A 266 -23.85 -11.42 -4.63
C ASN A 266 -25.15 -10.79 -5.17
N ASN A 267 -25.28 -9.45 -5.17
CA ASN A 267 -26.42 -8.77 -5.77
C ASN A 267 -26.50 -9.01 -7.28
N ILE A 268 -25.38 -8.85 -8.00
CA ILE A 268 -25.29 -9.12 -9.44
C ILE A 268 -25.62 -10.58 -9.74
N LEU A 269 -25.11 -11.52 -8.95
CA LEU A 269 -25.33 -12.95 -9.16
C LEU A 269 -26.81 -13.32 -8.95
N GLN A 270 -27.46 -12.79 -7.91
CA GLN A 270 -28.89 -12.98 -7.67
C GLN A 270 -29.75 -12.33 -8.76
N ALA A 271 -29.44 -11.09 -9.15
CA ALA A 271 -30.14 -10.40 -10.23
C ALA A 271 -30.01 -11.18 -11.55
N SER A 272 -28.81 -11.65 -11.88
CA SER A 272 -28.53 -12.48 -13.05
C SER A 272 -29.34 -13.78 -13.02
N GLY A 273 -29.43 -14.44 -11.85
CA GLY A 273 -30.27 -15.62 -11.66
C GLY A 273 -31.75 -15.36 -11.95
N GLN A 274 -32.29 -14.23 -11.48
CA GLN A 274 -33.67 -13.83 -11.77
C GLN A 274 -33.88 -13.45 -13.24
N ILE A 275 -32.95 -12.72 -13.86
CA ILE A 275 -33.02 -12.38 -15.28
C ILE A 275 -33.03 -13.64 -16.14
N VAL A 276 -32.18 -14.62 -15.84
CA VAL A 276 -32.17 -15.91 -16.54
C VAL A 276 -33.52 -16.61 -16.35
N LYS A 277 -34.06 -16.65 -15.13
CA LYS A 277 -35.38 -17.25 -14.84
C LYS A 277 -36.51 -16.57 -15.61
N ASP A 278 -36.55 -15.23 -15.64
CA ASP A 278 -37.58 -14.44 -16.30
C ASP A 278 -37.48 -14.51 -17.82
N LYS A 279 -36.26 -14.42 -18.37
CA LYS A 279 -36.03 -14.59 -19.80
C LYS A 279 -36.35 -16.01 -20.24
N LEU A 280 -36.00 -17.02 -19.44
CA LEU A 280 -36.37 -18.40 -19.73
C LEU A 280 -37.89 -18.58 -19.69
N GLY A 281 -38.58 -17.99 -18.72
CA GLY A 281 -40.05 -17.98 -18.69
C GLY A 281 -40.68 -17.28 -19.91
N LYS A 282 -40.10 -16.16 -20.36
CA LYS A 282 -40.58 -15.39 -21.53
C LYS A 282 -40.26 -16.07 -22.86
N VAL A 283 -39.02 -16.53 -23.06
CA VAL A 283 -38.56 -17.26 -24.26
C VAL A 283 -39.25 -18.62 -24.36
N SER A 284 -39.55 -19.23 -23.22
CA SER A 284 -40.30 -20.48 -23.14
C SER A 284 -41.64 -20.37 -23.85
N LYS A 285 -42.24 -19.16 -23.98
CA LYS A 285 -43.57 -18.87 -24.57
C LYS A 285 -44.32 -20.17 -24.74
N ALA A 286 -44.65 -20.80 -23.60
CA ALA A 286 -45.37 -22.06 -23.59
C ALA A 286 -46.62 -21.91 -24.48
N SER A 287 -47.15 -20.68 -24.61
CA SER A 287 -48.16 -20.26 -25.58
C SER A 287 -47.91 -20.66 -27.04
N VAL A 288 -46.71 -20.60 -27.61
CA VAL A 288 -46.48 -20.96 -29.03
C VAL A 288 -46.62 -22.47 -29.20
N LEU A 289 -46.02 -23.25 -28.31
CA LEU A 289 -46.07 -24.71 -28.35
C LEU A 289 -47.44 -25.23 -27.91
N VAL A 290 -48.10 -24.55 -26.95
CA VAL A 290 -49.48 -24.80 -26.52
C VAL A 290 -50.47 -24.42 -27.62
N ASN A 291 -50.31 -23.29 -28.30
CA ASN A 291 -51.15 -22.93 -29.45
C ASN A 291 -50.97 -23.94 -30.58
N LEU A 292 -49.74 -24.38 -30.85
CA LEU A 292 -49.48 -25.44 -31.83
C LEU A 292 -50.13 -26.76 -31.40
N THR A 293 -50.03 -27.14 -30.13
CA THR A 293 -50.71 -28.33 -29.58
C THR A 293 -52.23 -28.22 -29.73
N ASN A 294 -52.83 -27.06 -29.44
CA ASN A 294 -54.26 -26.81 -29.57
C ASN A 294 -54.72 -26.87 -31.03
N ILE A 295 -53.94 -26.33 -31.96
CA ILE A 295 -54.23 -26.38 -33.41
C ILE A 295 -54.18 -27.83 -33.89
N VAL A 296 -53.14 -28.59 -33.51
CA VAL A 296 -52.98 -29.98 -33.91
C VAL A 296 -54.08 -30.87 -33.30
N SER A 297 -54.47 -30.63 -32.04
CA SER A 297 -55.60 -31.30 -31.39
C SER A 297 -56.94 -30.98 -32.07
N GLY A 298 -57.16 -29.70 -32.45
CA GLY A 298 -58.33 -29.28 -33.21
C GLY A 298 -58.44 -29.95 -34.59
N LEU A 299 -57.31 -30.15 -35.28
CA LEU A 299 -57.26 -30.89 -36.54
C LEU A 299 -57.68 -32.36 -36.37
N GLY A 300 -57.36 -32.98 -35.23
CA GLY A 300 -57.81 -34.33 -34.88
C GLY A 300 -59.32 -34.46 -34.75
N ILE A 301 -59.96 -33.46 -34.13
CA ILE A 301 -61.43 -33.39 -34.01
C ILE A 301 -62.06 -33.22 -35.40
N ILE A 302 -61.57 -32.27 -36.19
CA ILE A 302 -62.07 -32.00 -37.54
C ILE A 302 -61.98 -33.26 -38.43
N LYS A 303 -60.90 -34.05 -38.31
CA LYS A 303 -60.76 -35.32 -39.04
C LYS A 303 -61.87 -36.30 -38.68
N ASN A 304 -62.20 -36.43 -37.40
CA ASN A 304 -63.23 -37.34 -36.93
C ASN A 304 -64.63 -36.88 -37.36
N ASP A 305 -64.91 -35.58 -37.23
CA ASP A 305 -66.18 -34.98 -37.66
C ASP A 305 -66.39 -35.14 -39.18
N LEU A 306 -65.36 -34.88 -39.99
CA LEU A 306 -65.42 -35.08 -41.45
C LEU A 306 -65.67 -36.55 -41.82
N ARG A 307 -65.10 -37.50 -41.06
CA ARG A 307 -65.32 -38.93 -41.26
C ARG A 307 -66.73 -39.35 -40.85
N GLU A 308 -67.26 -38.77 -39.79
CA GLU A 308 -68.64 -39.00 -39.36
C GLU A 308 -69.64 -38.45 -40.39
N ILE A 309 -69.39 -37.25 -40.92
CA ILE A 309 -70.19 -36.66 -42.00
C ILE A 309 -70.16 -37.53 -43.26
N ASP A 310 -69.00 -38.06 -43.67
CA ASP A 310 -68.87 -38.98 -44.81
C ASP A 310 -69.69 -40.27 -44.60
N ASN A 311 -69.56 -40.89 -43.42
CA ASN A 311 -70.31 -42.10 -43.07
C ASN A 311 -71.82 -41.86 -43.02
N LEU A 312 -72.26 -40.77 -42.39
CA LEU A 312 -73.68 -40.39 -42.31
C LEU A 312 -74.25 -40.10 -43.70
N THR A 313 -73.48 -39.44 -44.55
CA THR A 313 -73.87 -39.15 -45.94
C THR A 313 -74.07 -40.45 -46.72
N LYS A 314 -73.14 -41.42 -46.62
CA LYS A 314 -73.27 -42.74 -47.25
C LYS A 314 -74.46 -43.53 -46.70
N ALA A 315 -74.61 -43.58 -45.38
CA ALA A 315 -75.74 -44.27 -44.74
C ALA A 315 -77.09 -43.66 -45.14
N LEU A 316 -77.17 -42.34 -45.29
CA LEU A 316 -78.37 -41.66 -45.76
C LEU A 316 -78.67 -41.99 -47.22
N GLN A 317 -77.66 -42.05 -48.09
CA GLN A 317 -77.80 -42.49 -49.49
C GLN A 317 -78.32 -43.93 -49.57
N ASP A 318 -77.72 -44.84 -48.81
CA ASP A 318 -78.09 -46.26 -48.79
C ASP A 318 -79.53 -46.47 -48.27
N ASN A 319 -79.89 -45.80 -47.17
CA ASN A 319 -81.22 -45.87 -46.59
C ASN A 319 -82.29 -45.30 -47.54
N ALA A 320 -81.96 -44.22 -48.25
CA ALA A 320 -82.88 -43.64 -49.22
C ALA A 320 -83.11 -44.54 -50.45
N LEU A 321 -82.06 -45.22 -50.92
CA LEU A 321 -82.17 -46.22 -51.99
C LEU A 321 -83.00 -47.44 -51.53
N GLN A 322 -82.77 -47.93 -50.31
CA GLN A 322 -83.57 -49.02 -49.75
C GLN A 322 -85.05 -48.64 -49.61
N LEU A 323 -85.34 -47.41 -49.20
CA LEU A 323 -86.72 -46.92 -49.07
C LEU A 323 -87.41 -46.82 -50.44
N ASP A 324 -86.72 -46.32 -51.48
CA ASP A 324 -87.25 -46.29 -52.85
C ASP A 324 -87.56 -47.70 -53.37
N GLN A 325 -86.66 -48.66 -53.11
CA GLN A 325 -86.88 -50.06 -53.49
C GLN A 325 -88.06 -50.69 -52.74
N ALA A 326 -88.15 -50.50 -51.42
CA ALA A 326 -89.24 -51.03 -50.60
C ALA A 326 -90.61 -50.44 -50.99
N LEU A 327 -90.66 -49.15 -51.36
CA LEU A 327 -91.86 -48.52 -51.87
C LEU A 327 -92.29 -49.10 -53.22
N LYS A 328 -91.34 -49.36 -54.13
CA LYS A 328 -91.61 -50.03 -55.42
C LYS A 328 -92.12 -51.45 -55.25
N GLU A 329 -91.51 -52.24 -54.36
CA GLU A 329 -91.95 -53.61 -54.05
C GLU A 329 -93.35 -53.65 -53.43
N THR A 330 -93.62 -52.76 -52.46
CA THR A 330 -94.94 -52.67 -51.82
C THR A 330 -96.03 -52.32 -52.84
N ARG A 331 -95.73 -51.41 -53.77
CA ARG A 331 -96.63 -51.06 -54.88
C ARG A 331 -96.93 -52.27 -55.76
N SER A 332 -95.91 -53.03 -56.17
CA SER A 332 -96.10 -54.24 -56.98
C SER A 332 -96.94 -55.29 -56.24
N ASN A 333 -96.69 -55.51 -54.95
CA ASN A 333 -97.44 -56.46 -54.13
C ASN A 333 -98.92 -56.07 -53.96
N ILE A 334 -99.21 -54.78 -53.78
CA ILE A 334 -100.59 -54.28 -53.71
C ILE A 334 -101.32 -54.55 -55.04
N ILE A 335 -100.69 -54.25 -56.17
CA ILE A 335 -101.27 -54.49 -57.50
C ILE A 335 -101.52 -55.99 -57.74
N GLU A 336 -100.57 -56.85 -57.34
CA GLU A 336 -100.70 -58.29 -57.47
C GLU A 336 -101.86 -58.86 -56.61
N LYS A 337 -101.98 -58.42 -55.35
CA LYS A 337 -103.08 -58.85 -54.46
C LYS A 337 -104.45 -58.36 -54.93
N LEU A 338 -104.52 -57.15 -55.49
CA LEU A 338 -105.72 -56.63 -56.14
C LEU A 338 -106.10 -57.46 -57.38
N GLN A 339 -105.15 -57.98 -58.15
CA GLN A 339 -105.42 -58.88 -59.28
C GLN A 339 -105.91 -60.26 -58.83
N GLN A 340 -105.36 -60.83 -57.77
CA GLN A 340 -105.76 -62.14 -57.23
C GLN A 340 -107.18 -62.15 -56.66
N CYS A 341 -107.68 -60.99 -56.22
CA CYS A 341 -108.96 -60.83 -55.54
C CYS A 341 -110.17 -60.68 -56.50
N LYS A 342 -109.94 -60.73 -57.82
CA LYS A 342 -110.94 -60.49 -58.89
C LYS A 342 -112.13 -61.47 -58.90
N SER A 343 -111.98 -62.64 -58.27
CA SER A 343 -113.02 -63.70 -58.19
C SER A 343 -114.05 -63.44 -57.08
N GLU A 344 -113.73 -62.63 -56.06
CA GLU A 344 -114.57 -62.36 -54.91
C GLU A 344 -115.62 -61.24 -55.20
N ARG A 345 -116.84 -61.35 -54.66
CA ARG A 345 -117.92 -60.36 -54.91
C ARG A 345 -117.62 -58.99 -54.29
N VAL A 346 -117.04 -58.98 -53.08
CA VAL A 346 -116.64 -57.77 -52.34
C VAL A 346 -115.52 -57.00 -53.07
N CYS A 347 -114.56 -57.73 -53.64
CA CYS A 347 -113.45 -57.12 -54.37
C CYS A 347 -113.89 -56.50 -55.70
N ARG A 348 -114.86 -57.12 -56.40
CA ARG A 348 -115.47 -56.55 -57.59
C ARG A 348 -116.18 -55.24 -57.29
N GLU A 349 -116.85 -55.09 -56.14
CA GLU A 349 -117.44 -53.82 -55.73
C GLU A 349 -116.37 -52.76 -55.42
N PHE A 350 -115.25 -53.15 -54.80
CA PHE A 350 -114.12 -52.27 -54.54
C PHE A 350 -113.45 -51.77 -55.85
N LEU A 351 -113.21 -52.67 -56.81
CA LEU A 351 -112.67 -52.37 -58.15
C LEU A 351 -113.63 -51.54 -59.02
N LYS A 352 -114.95 -51.66 -58.79
CA LYS A 352 -115.97 -50.86 -59.50
C LYS A 352 -116.09 -49.45 -58.92
N LYS A 353 -115.80 -49.29 -57.62
CA LYS A 353 -115.82 -48.00 -56.91
C LYS A 353 -114.56 -47.16 -57.17
N TYR A 354 -113.43 -47.81 -57.42
CA TYR A 354 -112.15 -47.18 -57.72
C TYR A 354 -111.65 -47.65 -59.09
N HIS A 355 -112.20 -47.08 -60.17
CA HIS A 355 -111.98 -47.55 -61.54
C HIS A 355 -110.61 -47.13 -62.12
N ASP A 356 -109.88 -46.22 -61.46
CA ASP A 356 -108.57 -45.72 -61.89
C ASP A 356 -107.47 -46.04 -60.86
N LEU A 357 -107.09 -47.31 -60.77
CA LEU A 357 -105.90 -47.73 -60.00
C LEU A 357 -104.57 -47.29 -60.64
N HIS A 358 -104.61 -46.66 -61.81
CA HIS A 358 -103.46 -45.97 -62.39
C HIS A 358 -103.15 -44.64 -61.70
N ASP A 359 -104.09 -44.14 -60.88
CA ASP A 359 -103.95 -42.87 -60.15
C ASP A 359 -103.48 -43.05 -58.69
N LEU A 360 -103.02 -44.25 -58.31
CA LEU A 360 -102.02 -44.38 -57.23
C LEU A 360 -100.66 -43.86 -57.72
N THR A 361 -100.64 -42.59 -58.12
CA THR A 361 -99.43 -41.81 -58.09
C THR A 361 -99.34 -41.21 -56.70
N LEU A 362 -98.33 -41.64 -55.94
CA LEU A 362 -97.94 -40.93 -54.73
C LEU A 362 -97.73 -39.46 -55.11
N GLU A 363 -98.45 -38.54 -54.46
CA GLU A 363 -98.18 -37.09 -54.50
C GLU A 363 -96.76 -36.76 -53.99
N ALA A 364 -95.96 -37.77 -53.61
CA ALA A 364 -94.52 -37.71 -53.44
C ALA A 364 -93.82 -38.61 -54.46
N ASN A 365 -93.36 -38.05 -55.58
CA ASN A 365 -92.22 -38.61 -56.31
C ASN A 365 -90.99 -38.54 -55.39
N PHE A 366 -90.78 -39.57 -54.59
CA PHE A 366 -89.62 -39.70 -53.68
C PHE A 366 -88.29 -39.55 -54.44
N THR A 367 -88.24 -39.98 -55.70
CA THR A 367 -87.12 -39.80 -56.62
C THR A 367 -86.79 -38.33 -56.91
N GLN A 368 -87.80 -37.46 -57.05
CA GLN A 368 -87.59 -36.04 -57.34
C GLN A 368 -87.15 -35.24 -56.11
N LEU A 369 -87.57 -35.68 -54.92
CA LEU A 369 -87.04 -35.20 -53.64
C LEU A 369 -85.58 -35.65 -53.45
N LEU A 370 -85.26 -36.89 -53.82
CA LEU A 370 -83.89 -37.40 -53.76
C LEU A 370 -82.95 -36.60 -54.68
N ASP A 371 -83.30 -36.43 -55.95
CA ASP A 371 -82.48 -35.64 -56.90
C ASP A 371 -82.35 -34.15 -56.52
N LYS A 372 -83.31 -33.58 -55.80
CA LYS A 372 -83.29 -32.16 -55.41
C LYS A 372 -82.44 -31.87 -54.16
N TYR A 373 -82.35 -32.83 -53.24
CA TYR A 373 -81.73 -32.61 -51.92
C TYR A 373 -80.42 -33.40 -51.73
N LEU A 374 -80.24 -34.55 -52.38
CA LEU A 374 -79.03 -35.37 -52.28
C LEU A 374 -77.76 -34.71 -52.90
N PRO A 375 -77.81 -34.06 -54.08
CA PRO A 375 -76.63 -33.38 -54.63
C PRO A 375 -76.26 -32.06 -53.92
N LYS A 376 -77.02 -31.66 -52.89
CA LYS A 376 -76.68 -30.51 -52.03
C LYS A 376 -75.82 -30.91 -50.82
N LEU A 377 -75.58 -32.21 -50.61
CA LEU A 377 -74.66 -32.70 -49.60
C LEU A 377 -73.21 -32.43 -50.07
N PRO A 378 -72.38 -31.73 -49.28
CA PRO A 378 -71.02 -31.41 -49.67
C PRO A 378 -70.14 -32.67 -49.75
N ASP A 379 -69.35 -32.80 -50.83
CA ASP A 379 -68.34 -33.84 -50.94
C ASP A 379 -67.14 -33.50 -50.03
N VAL A 380 -67.08 -34.18 -48.89
CA VAL A 380 -66.03 -34.01 -47.87
C VAL A 380 -64.80 -34.89 -48.12
N THR A 381 -64.80 -35.71 -49.17
CA THR A 381 -63.75 -36.73 -49.41
C THR A 381 -62.38 -36.09 -49.64
N ALA A 382 -62.33 -34.98 -50.40
CA ALA A 382 -61.09 -34.24 -50.65
C ALA A 382 -60.54 -33.55 -49.39
N SER A 383 -61.41 -32.98 -48.56
CA SER A 383 -61.02 -32.33 -47.29
C SER A 383 -60.55 -33.36 -46.27
N LEU A 384 -61.22 -34.51 -46.19
CA LEU A 384 -60.83 -35.62 -45.32
C LEU A 384 -59.47 -36.21 -45.74
N GLN A 385 -59.19 -36.33 -47.05
CA GLN A 385 -57.90 -36.81 -47.55
C GLN A 385 -56.76 -35.87 -47.20
N ASN A 386 -56.93 -34.56 -47.40
CA ASN A 386 -55.92 -33.55 -47.07
C ASN A 386 -55.62 -33.50 -45.56
N VAL A 387 -56.65 -33.54 -44.71
CA VAL A 387 -56.46 -33.56 -43.24
C VAL A 387 -55.86 -34.90 -42.79
N SER A 388 -56.25 -36.01 -43.40
CA SER A 388 -55.72 -37.33 -43.06
C SER A 388 -54.25 -37.49 -43.49
N GLU A 389 -53.84 -36.89 -44.61
CA GLU A 389 -52.43 -36.85 -45.05
C GLU A 389 -51.56 -36.00 -44.11
N LEU A 390 -52.05 -34.83 -43.68
CA LEU A 390 -51.36 -33.99 -42.69
C LEU A 390 -51.19 -34.69 -41.33
N MET A 391 -52.19 -35.47 -40.90
CA MET A 391 -52.13 -36.24 -39.66
C MET A 391 -51.40 -37.59 -39.77
N LYS A 392 -51.00 -38.00 -40.98
CA LYS A 392 -50.33 -39.29 -41.22
C LYS A 392 -48.94 -39.37 -40.56
N ASP A 393 -48.32 -38.21 -40.34
CA ASP A 393 -46.98 -38.07 -39.76
C ASP A 393 -46.98 -37.85 -38.22
N ASP A 394 -48.07 -38.19 -37.51
CA ASP A 394 -48.23 -38.08 -36.04
C ASP A 394 -47.62 -36.80 -35.42
N ILE A 395 -47.97 -35.67 -36.05
CA ILE A 395 -47.50 -34.32 -35.68
C ILE A 395 -47.83 -34.01 -34.22
N GLU A 396 -48.94 -34.57 -33.71
CA GLU A 396 -49.34 -34.43 -32.30
C GLU A 396 -48.29 -35.01 -31.36
N HIS A 397 -47.84 -36.24 -31.63
CA HIS A 397 -46.80 -36.89 -30.84
C HIS A 397 -45.48 -36.10 -30.87
N GLU A 398 -45.04 -35.62 -32.04
CA GLU A 398 -43.78 -34.86 -32.15
C GLU A 398 -43.86 -33.47 -31.50
N VAL A 399 -45.00 -32.78 -31.57
CA VAL A 399 -45.21 -31.49 -30.87
C VAL A 399 -45.26 -31.69 -29.36
N LEU A 400 -45.94 -32.72 -28.87
CA LEU A 400 -45.99 -33.07 -27.45
C LEU A 400 -44.62 -33.49 -26.90
N LYS A 401 -43.85 -34.25 -27.69
CA LYS A 401 -42.48 -34.62 -27.36
C LYS A 401 -41.57 -33.38 -27.29
N GLY A 402 -41.66 -32.48 -28.28
CA GLY A 402 -40.96 -31.19 -28.26
C GLY A 402 -41.30 -30.37 -27.02
N LYS A 403 -42.56 -30.37 -26.58
CA LYS A 403 -43.00 -29.69 -25.35
C LYS A 403 -42.36 -30.26 -24.10
N ARG A 404 -42.36 -31.58 -23.93
CA ARG A 404 -41.75 -32.22 -22.77
C ARG A 404 -40.24 -31.99 -22.71
N GLU A 405 -39.56 -32.05 -23.85
CA GLU A 405 -38.11 -31.78 -23.89
C GLU A 405 -37.81 -30.31 -23.55
N PHE A 406 -38.63 -29.37 -24.02
CA PHE A 406 -38.46 -27.96 -23.69
C PHE A 406 -38.74 -27.67 -22.20
N GLU A 407 -39.77 -28.27 -21.61
CA GLU A 407 -40.07 -28.17 -20.17
C GLU A 407 -38.94 -28.75 -19.31
N LYS A 408 -38.35 -29.88 -19.73
CA LYS A 408 -37.16 -30.45 -19.06
C LYS A 408 -35.98 -29.49 -19.07
N ILE A 409 -35.71 -28.81 -20.18
CA ILE A 409 -34.63 -27.80 -20.27
C ILE A 409 -34.89 -26.67 -19.28
N GLN A 410 -36.14 -26.19 -19.22
CA GLN A 410 -36.52 -25.10 -18.31
C GLN A 410 -36.28 -25.47 -16.85
N VAL A 411 -36.74 -26.65 -16.43
CA VAL A 411 -36.56 -27.15 -15.05
C VAL A 411 -35.08 -27.39 -14.75
N SER A 412 -34.34 -27.97 -15.71
CA SER A 412 -32.91 -28.24 -15.55
C SER A 412 -32.09 -26.95 -15.35
N ILE A 413 -32.30 -25.93 -16.20
CA ILE A 413 -31.60 -24.64 -16.06
C ILE A 413 -32.00 -23.94 -14.76
N GLN A 414 -33.28 -23.97 -14.37
CA GLN A 414 -33.72 -23.36 -13.11
C GLN A 414 -33.08 -24.03 -11.89
N ASN A 415 -33.01 -25.36 -11.86
CA ASN A 415 -32.38 -26.11 -10.80
C ASN A 415 -30.86 -25.86 -10.74
N GLU A 416 -30.19 -25.75 -11.89
CA GLU A 416 -28.76 -25.45 -11.94
C GLU A 416 -28.44 -24.04 -11.49
N VAL A 417 -29.20 -23.04 -11.94
CA VAL A 417 -29.05 -21.65 -11.48
C VAL A 417 -29.30 -21.55 -9.97
N GLN A 418 -30.35 -22.19 -9.47
CA GLN A 418 -30.70 -22.16 -8.04
C GLN A 418 -29.72 -22.91 -7.15
N SER A 419 -29.02 -23.92 -7.67
CA SER A 419 -28.02 -24.69 -6.91
C SER A 419 -26.59 -24.15 -7.03
N THR A 420 -26.22 -23.53 -8.15
CA THR A 420 -24.85 -23.08 -8.42
C THR A 420 -24.56 -21.66 -7.91
N ILE A 421 -25.52 -20.74 -8.00
CA ILE A 421 -25.39 -19.38 -7.42
C ILE A 421 -24.97 -19.40 -5.94
N PRO A 422 -25.64 -20.15 -5.04
CA PRO A 422 -25.25 -20.19 -3.63
C PRO A 422 -23.87 -20.84 -3.41
N GLN A 423 -23.45 -21.79 -4.27
CA GLN A 423 -22.10 -22.37 -4.20
C GLN A 423 -21.03 -21.34 -4.57
N ILE A 424 -21.26 -20.52 -5.60
CA ILE A 424 -20.35 -19.44 -5.99
C ILE A 424 -20.25 -18.41 -4.85
N SER A 425 -21.39 -17.98 -4.30
CA SER A 425 -21.46 -17.07 -3.15
C SER A 425 -20.69 -17.62 -1.94
N ASP A 426 -20.84 -18.92 -1.61
CA ASP A 426 -20.11 -19.54 -0.52
C ASP A 426 -18.60 -19.65 -0.78
N ASN A 427 -18.17 -19.89 -2.02
CA ASN A 427 -16.75 -19.87 -2.38
C ASN A 427 -16.15 -18.46 -2.26
N ILE A 428 -16.88 -17.42 -2.66
CA ILE A 428 -16.46 -16.01 -2.49
C ILE A 428 -16.32 -15.69 -1.00
N ARG A 429 -17.31 -16.08 -0.19
CA ARG A 429 -17.25 -15.90 1.27
C ARG A 429 -16.06 -16.63 1.91
N ARG A 430 -15.77 -17.86 1.49
CA ARG A 430 -14.59 -18.61 1.95
C ARG A 430 -13.28 -17.93 1.56
N ALA A 431 -13.21 -17.33 0.39
CA ALA A 431 -12.08 -16.49 -0.03
C ALA A 431 -11.95 -15.26 0.89
N GLY A 432 -13.05 -14.56 1.15
CA GLY A 432 -13.10 -13.43 2.08
C GLY A 432 -12.64 -13.79 3.48
N ASP A 433 -13.09 -14.92 4.01
CA ASP A 433 -12.66 -15.40 5.32
C ASP A 433 -11.15 -15.72 5.35
N ALA A 434 -10.58 -16.22 4.25
CA ALA A 434 -9.15 -16.47 4.14
C ALA A 434 -8.34 -15.16 4.10
N ILE A 435 -8.82 -14.17 3.33
CA ILE A 435 -8.22 -12.82 3.26
C ILE A 435 -8.29 -12.13 4.63
N LYS A 436 -9.45 -12.20 5.30
CA LYS A 436 -9.64 -11.67 6.64
C LYS A 436 -8.66 -12.29 7.65
N ARG A 437 -8.50 -13.62 7.63
CA ARG A 437 -7.50 -14.29 8.49
C ARG A 437 -6.07 -13.84 8.20
N ALA A 438 -5.75 -13.56 6.94
CA ALA A 438 -4.44 -13.02 6.57
C ALA A 438 -4.25 -11.58 7.09
N ALA A 439 -5.26 -10.72 6.92
CA ALA A 439 -5.27 -9.36 7.47
C ALA A 439 -5.16 -9.35 9.00
N ASP A 440 -5.90 -10.21 9.70
CA ASP A 440 -5.86 -10.35 11.16
C ASP A 440 -4.46 -10.76 11.66
N LYS A 441 -3.78 -11.67 10.95
CA LYS A 441 -2.40 -12.07 11.29
C LYS A 441 -1.41 -10.91 11.16
N ILE A 442 -1.50 -10.15 10.07
CA ILE A 442 -0.61 -9.00 9.83
C ILE A 442 -0.88 -7.91 10.88
N THR A 443 -2.14 -7.56 11.11
CA THR A 443 -2.52 -6.51 12.08
C THR A 443 -2.17 -6.90 13.52
N GLN A 444 -2.26 -8.18 13.89
CA GLN A 444 -1.79 -8.67 15.20
C GLN A 444 -0.26 -8.57 15.38
N LEU A 445 0.51 -8.76 14.30
CA LEU A 445 1.96 -8.57 14.36
C LEU A 445 2.33 -7.10 14.51
N LEU A 446 1.66 -6.23 13.72
CA LEU A 446 1.79 -4.78 13.83
C LEU A 446 1.43 -4.28 15.24
N ASP A 447 0.34 -4.77 15.84
CA ASP A 447 -0.06 -4.42 17.20
C ASP A 447 0.97 -4.90 18.26
N ARG A 448 1.59 -6.07 18.06
CA ARG A 448 2.67 -6.55 18.94
C ARG A 448 3.91 -5.67 18.85
N PHE A 449 4.34 -5.34 17.64
CA PHE A 449 5.48 -4.46 17.40
C PHE A 449 5.24 -3.06 17.98
N ARG A 450 4.04 -2.52 17.77
CA ARG A 450 3.57 -1.27 18.37
C ARG A 450 3.63 -1.31 19.90
N THR A 451 3.10 -2.38 20.51
CA THR A 451 3.09 -2.54 21.97
C THR A 451 4.51 -2.57 22.52
N GLU A 452 5.41 -3.30 21.87
CA GLU A 452 6.82 -3.42 22.27
C GLU A 452 7.52 -2.04 22.26
N ILE A 453 7.31 -1.27 21.19
CA ILE A 453 7.83 0.10 21.07
C ILE A 453 7.25 1.00 22.16
N HIS A 454 5.93 0.97 22.36
CA HIS A 454 5.23 1.89 23.25
C HIS A 454 5.44 1.56 24.74
N THR A 455 5.68 0.31 25.12
CA THR A 455 5.89 -0.05 26.54
C THR A 455 7.36 0.04 26.98
N HIS A 456 8.29 -0.46 26.17
CA HIS A 456 9.70 -0.53 26.58
C HIS A 456 10.46 0.77 26.27
N THR A 457 10.20 1.42 25.14
CA THR A 457 11.01 2.57 24.69
C THR A 457 10.84 3.81 25.56
N PRO A 458 9.61 4.24 25.96
CA PRO A 458 9.45 5.44 26.78
C PRO A 458 10.14 5.37 28.14
N GLN A 459 10.28 4.17 28.73
CA GLN A 459 11.00 4.00 29.98
C GLN A 459 12.49 4.32 29.82
N HIS A 460 13.10 3.90 28.71
CA HIS A 460 14.49 4.21 28.39
C HIS A 460 14.67 5.70 28.06
N VAL A 461 13.71 6.29 27.34
CA VAL A 461 13.72 7.73 27.04
C VAL A 461 13.57 8.57 28.31
N ASN A 462 12.67 8.20 29.23
CA ASN A 462 12.47 8.90 30.49
C ASN A 462 13.71 8.81 31.41
N LYS A 463 14.34 7.64 31.50
CA LYS A 463 15.61 7.48 32.21
C LYS A 463 16.69 8.36 31.57
N GLY A 464 16.80 8.35 30.24
CA GLY A 464 17.74 9.19 29.50
C GLY A 464 17.52 10.68 29.74
N GLU A 465 16.27 11.14 29.70
CA GLU A 465 15.89 12.52 30.00
C GLU A 465 16.30 12.92 31.41
N PHE A 466 16.04 12.09 32.41
CA PHE A 466 16.47 12.35 33.80
C PHE A 466 18.00 12.52 33.90
N TYR A 467 18.78 11.64 33.27
CA TYR A 467 20.24 11.80 33.24
C TYR A 467 20.69 13.05 32.49
N ILE A 468 20.01 13.42 31.40
CA ILE A 468 20.32 14.62 30.62
C ILE A 468 19.99 15.88 31.42
N THR A 469 18.87 15.92 32.14
CA THR A 469 18.50 17.08 32.95
C THR A 469 19.43 17.26 34.15
N GLU A 470 19.74 16.17 34.85
CA GLU A 470 20.60 16.20 36.05
C GLU A 470 22.06 16.53 35.70
N TYR A 471 22.64 15.84 34.71
CA TYR A 471 24.06 16.01 34.35
C TYR A 471 24.29 17.07 33.27
N GLY A 472 23.26 17.45 32.51
CA GLY A 472 23.38 18.40 31.40
C GLY A 472 23.81 19.79 31.86
N GLU A 473 23.32 20.26 33.00
CA GLU A 473 23.71 21.56 33.56
C GLU A 473 25.20 21.59 33.94
N TYR A 474 25.69 20.56 34.63
CA TYR A 474 27.11 20.45 34.99
C TYR A 474 28.02 20.45 33.75
N LYS A 475 27.63 19.72 32.70
CA LYS A 475 28.39 19.69 31.43
C LYS A 475 28.41 21.06 30.75
N TYR A 476 27.26 21.75 30.73
CA TYR A 476 27.15 23.08 30.15
C TYR A 476 28.04 24.09 30.87
N TYR A 477 28.01 24.13 32.21
CA TYR A 477 28.84 25.04 32.98
C TYR A 477 30.33 24.74 32.85
N LEU A 478 30.70 23.46 32.72
CA LEU A 478 32.08 23.06 32.46
C LEU A 478 32.56 23.55 31.08
N GLY A 479 31.76 23.36 30.03
CA GLY A 479 32.07 23.87 28.69
C GLY A 479 32.08 25.40 28.59
N LEU A 480 31.19 26.06 29.34
CA LEU A 480 31.18 27.51 29.49
C LEU A 480 32.44 28.02 30.20
N GLY A 481 32.86 27.35 31.28
CA GLY A 481 34.08 27.68 32.02
C GLY A 481 35.34 27.59 31.15
N VAL A 482 35.43 26.55 30.32
CA VAL A 482 36.48 26.39 29.30
C VAL A 482 36.46 27.56 28.30
N SER A 483 35.28 27.89 27.78
CA SER A 483 35.13 28.97 26.79
C SER A 483 35.49 30.35 27.38
N VAL A 484 35.12 30.63 28.63
CA VAL A 484 35.48 31.86 29.35
C VAL A 484 36.99 31.95 29.61
N ALA A 485 37.63 30.83 29.98
CA ALA A 485 39.09 30.81 30.16
C ALA A 485 39.83 31.16 28.85
N LEU A 486 39.39 30.62 27.72
CA LEU A 486 39.95 30.96 26.41
C LEU A 486 39.65 32.41 26.00
N LEU A 487 38.46 32.93 26.34
CA LEU A 487 38.11 34.33 26.10
C LEU A 487 39.01 35.28 26.90
N MET A 488 39.32 34.96 28.16
CA MET A 488 40.25 35.75 28.98
C MET A 488 41.65 35.81 28.36
N VAL A 489 42.13 34.70 27.81
CA VAL A 489 43.38 34.67 27.04
C VAL A 489 43.27 35.58 25.81
N LEU A 490 42.20 35.45 25.01
CA LEU A 490 41.99 36.27 23.83
C LEU A 490 41.96 37.77 24.16
N MET A 491 41.23 38.17 25.20
CA MET A 491 41.14 39.56 25.65
C MET A 491 42.51 40.12 26.08
N SER A 492 43.32 39.33 26.76
CA SER A 492 44.67 39.75 27.16
C SER A 492 45.61 39.93 25.94
N LEU A 493 45.48 39.08 24.91
CA LEU A 493 46.26 39.16 23.67
C LEU A 493 45.82 40.34 22.81
N THR A 494 44.52 40.57 22.66
CA THR A 494 43.98 41.68 21.86
C THR A 494 44.30 43.03 22.49
N MET A 495 44.13 43.18 23.81
CA MET A 495 44.53 44.38 24.54
C MET A 495 46.05 44.59 24.48
N GLY A 496 46.82 43.51 24.64
CA GLY A 496 48.27 43.53 24.52
C GLY A 496 48.77 44.00 23.15
N LEU A 497 48.15 43.52 22.07
CA LEU A 497 48.44 43.94 20.69
C LEU A 497 48.01 45.38 20.42
N PHE A 498 46.81 45.77 20.86
CA PHE A 498 46.29 47.12 20.65
C PHE A 498 47.17 48.16 21.35
N CYS A 499 47.50 47.95 22.63
CA CYS A 499 48.45 48.82 23.35
C CYS A 499 49.88 48.72 22.83
N GLY A 500 50.27 47.59 22.22
CA GLY A 500 51.59 47.41 21.60
C GLY A 500 51.78 48.19 20.29
N PHE A 501 50.75 48.24 19.44
CA PHE A 501 50.78 48.96 18.16
C PHE A 501 50.44 50.45 18.30
N CYS A 502 49.45 50.78 19.12
CA CYS A 502 48.93 52.15 19.25
C CYS A 502 49.51 52.93 20.45
N GLY A 503 50.13 52.25 21.43
CA GLY A 503 50.58 52.88 22.67
C GLY A 503 51.84 53.74 22.50
N ALA A 504 51.91 54.82 23.28
CA ALA A 504 53.11 55.65 23.39
C ALA A 504 54.25 54.92 24.13
N ARG A 505 55.50 55.41 23.96
CA ARG A 505 56.64 54.88 24.72
C ARG A 505 56.47 55.29 26.19
N PRO A 506 56.71 54.39 27.17
CA PRO A 506 56.77 54.76 28.58
C PRO A 506 58.06 55.56 28.80
N ASP A 507 58.02 56.84 28.44
CA ASP A 507 59.08 57.79 28.78
C ASP A 507 58.90 58.14 30.27
N GLY A 508 59.99 58.27 31.02
CA GLY A 508 60.01 58.30 32.50
C GLY A 508 59.29 59.47 33.21
N GLY A 509 58.33 60.12 32.55
CA GLY A 509 57.40 61.08 33.13
C GLY A 509 56.07 60.41 33.49
N TYR A 510 55.51 60.79 34.64
CA TYR A 510 54.22 60.34 35.18
C TYR A 510 53.08 60.79 34.25
N GLN A 511 52.82 60.06 33.17
CA GLN A 511 51.66 60.27 32.31
C GLN A 511 50.89 58.96 32.24
N ASP A 512 49.83 58.88 33.07
CA ASP A 512 48.94 57.73 33.25
C ASP A 512 48.01 57.54 32.04
N ASP A 513 48.57 57.44 30.84
CA ASP A 513 47.80 56.99 29.69
C ASP A 513 47.57 55.48 29.84
N CYS A 514 46.29 55.10 29.96
CA CYS A 514 45.82 53.71 30.05
C CYS A 514 46.43 52.82 28.94
N CYS A 515 46.69 53.41 27.76
CA CYS A 515 47.25 52.75 26.59
C CYS A 515 48.72 53.15 26.33
N ASN A 516 49.66 52.50 27.01
CA ASN A 516 51.10 52.64 26.76
C ASN A 516 51.75 51.29 26.39
N LYS A 517 52.94 51.32 25.75
CA LYS A 517 53.66 50.09 25.34
C LYS A 517 54.03 49.19 26.54
N GLY A 518 54.20 49.78 27.73
CA GLY A 518 54.43 49.03 28.98
C GLY A 518 53.20 48.25 29.44
N SER A 519 52.01 48.85 29.36
CA SER A 519 50.72 48.22 29.62
C SER A 519 50.45 47.09 28.63
N GLY A 520 50.77 47.29 27.35
CA GLY A 520 50.70 46.22 26.33
C GLY A 520 51.59 45.02 26.67
N ALA A 521 52.84 45.26 27.06
CA ALA A 521 53.75 44.20 27.49
C ALA A 521 53.24 43.46 28.75
N ARG A 522 52.67 44.19 29.73
CA ARG A 522 52.06 43.58 30.92
C ARG A 522 50.83 42.73 30.58
N CYS A 523 49.97 43.18 29.65
CA CYS A 523 48.82 42.41 29.18
C CYS A 523 49.23 41.15 28.42
N LEU A 524 50.23 41.22 27.54
CA LEU A 524 50.77 40.04 26.86
C LEU A 524 51.37 39.03 27.86
N MET A 525 52.09 39.52 28.87
CA MET A 525 52.60 38.66 29.94
C MET A 525 51.48 38.02 30.76
N LEU A 526 50.41 38.75 31.08
CA LEU A 526 49.21 38.21 31.72
C LEU A 526 48.60 37.09 30.85
N GLY A 527 48.52 37.29 29.54
CA GLY A 527 48.06 36.26 28.61
C GLY A 527 48.92 35.01 28.63
N VAL A 528 50.25 35.15 28.69
CA VAL A 528 51.17 34.00 28.84
C VAL A 528 50.92 33.24 30.15
N TRP A 529 50.71 33.94 31.26
CA TRP A 529 50.35 33.32 32.54
C TRP A 529 49.03 32.57 32.46
N LEU A 530 48.01 33.21 31.88
CA LEU A 530 46.70 32.59 31.67
C LEU A 530 46.80 31.37 30.76
N MET A 531 47.63 31.40 29.70
CA MET A 531 47.86 30.24 28.83
C MET A 531 48.52 29.07 29.56
N PHE A 532 49.53 29.29 30.42
CA PHE A 532 50.12 28.21 31.22
C PHE A 532 49.13 27.64 32.23
N LEU A 533 48.35 28.51 32.90
CA LEU A 533 47.36 28.09 33.89
C LEU A 533 46.19 27.36 33.23
N SER A 534 45.66 27.91 32.13
CA SER A 534 44.55 27.32 31.40
C SER A 534 44.96 26.06 30.66
N SER A 535 46.14 25.98 30.04
CA SER A 535 46.57 24.78 29.30
C SER A 535 46.64 23.53 30.17
N ALA A 536 47.11 23.65 31.42
CA ALA A 536 47.11 22.54 32.37
C ALA A 536 45.69 22.08 32.72
N VAL A 537 44.78 23.03 32.99
CA VAL A 537 43.37 22.74 33.32
C VAL A 537 42.60 22.19 32.12
N LEU A 538 42.76 22.81 30.95
CA LEU A 538 42.11 22.45 29.69
C LEU A 538 42.59 21.12 29.13
N MET A 539 43.79 20.64 29.50
CA MET A 539 44.25 19.30 29.13
C MET A 539 43.98 18.26 30.21
N ALA A 540 43.79 18.65 31.48
CA ALA A 540 43.42 17.73 32.56
C ALA A 540 41.92 17.34 32.53
N ILE A 541 41.05 18.22 32.04
CA ILE A 541 39.59 18.00 31.96
C ILE A 541 39.16 17.01 30.84
N PRO A 542 39.70 17.06 29.61
CA PRO A 542 39.24 16.21 28.50
C PRO A 542 39.53 14.71 28.57
N PRO A 543 40.69 14.21 29.08
CA PRO A 543 41.09 12.83 28.81
C PRO A 543 40.44 11.74 29.66
N ARG A 544 39.60 12.03 30.67
CA ARG A 544 39.07 10.96 31.55
C ARG A 544 37.60 10.56 31.33
N PRO A 545 36.65 11.47 31.03
CA PRO A 545 35.31 11.03 30.62
C PRO A 545 34.74 11.71 29.35
N PHE A 546 35.13 12.94 29.01
CA PHE A 546 34.38 13.77 28.06
C PHE A 546 34.71 13.46 26.59
N SER A 547 36.00 13.36 26.23
CA SER A 547 36.42 13.02 24.85
C SER A 547 36.14 11.56 24.50
N TRP A 548 36.29 10.64 25.47
CA TRP A 548 35.97 9.24 25.29
C TRP A 548 34.50 9.04 24.96
N THR A 549 33.59 9.73 25.67
CA THR A 549 32.15 9.64 25.36
C THR A 549 31.82 10.19 23.97
N GLY A 550 32.43 11.29 23.54
CA GLY A 550 32.16 11.86 22.21
C GLY A 550 32.58 10.95 21.06
N ILE A 551 33.83 10.48 21.07
CA ILE A 551 34.35 9.60 20.01
C ILE A 551 33.64 8.23 20.04
N THR A 552 33.42 7.68 21.24
CA THR A 552 32.70 6.42 21.39
C THR A 552 31.27 6.55 20.86
N VAL A 553 30.52 7.59 21.25
CA VAL A 553 29.15 7.80 20.76
C VAL A 553 29.13 8.00 19.25
N GLN A 554 30.08 8.76 18.70
CA GLN A 554 30.20 8.95 17.25
C GLN A 554 30.37 7.61 16.53
N LYS A 555 31.33 6.78 16.96
CA LYS A 555 31.68 5.50 16.29
C LYS A 555 30.72 4.35 16.60
N THR A 556 30.07 4.35 17.76
CA THR A 556 29.18 3.25 18.20
C THR A 556 27.70 3.52 17.96
N VAL A 557 27.27 4.79 17.86
CA VAL A 557 25.86 5.14 17.72
C VAL A 557 25.63 5.96 16.45
N CYS A 558 26.26 7.13 16.30
CA CYS A 558 25.92 8.07 15.22
C CYS A 558 26.31 7.57 13.83
N GLU A 559 27.53 7.07 13.66
CA GLU A 559 28.04 6.61 12.36
C GLU A 559 27.35 5.32 11.89
N PRO A 560 27.12 4.30 12.75
CA PRO A 560 26.27 3.17 12.40
C PRO A 560 24.86 3.59 11.97
N LEU A 561 24.22 4.53 12.68
CA LEU A 561 22.85 5.00 12.35
C LEU A 561 22.78 5.75 11.02
N HIS A 562 23.85 6.46 10.65
CA HIS A 562 23.94 7.20 9.39
C HIS A 562 24.35 6.31 8.21
N ALA A 563 25.22 5.32 8.44
CA ALA A 563 25.74 4.41 7.41
C ALA A 563 25.72 2.95 7.90
N PRO A 564 24.55 2.28 7.86
CA PRO A 564 24.39 0.94 8.44
C PRO A 564 25.18 -0.16 7.71
N ASP A 565 25.46 0.01 6.40
CA ASP A 565 26.08 -1.02 5.54
C ASP A 565 27.49 -1.44 5.94
N ASN A 566 28.25 -0.55 6.57
CA ASN A 566 29.66 -0.77 6.87
C ASN A 566 29.96 -0.96 8.36
N SER A 567 28.95 -1.08 9.23
CA SER A 567 29.18 -1.06 10.68
C SER A 567 29.16 -2.44 11.34
N ARG A 568 30.29 -2.84 11.94
CA ARG A 568 30.38 -4.10 12.72
C ARG A 568 29.54 -4.08 14.00
N ILE A 569 29.23 -2.89 14.53
CA ILE A 569 28.37 -2.74 15.72
C ILE A 569 26.97 -3.27 15.47
N PHE A 570 26.37 -2.96 14.31
CA PHE A 570 25.01 -3.41 14.03
C PHE A 570 24.96 -4.92 13.79
N ALA A 571 25.98 -5.49 13.15
CA ALA A 571 26.11 -6.95 13.03
C ALA A 571 26.23 -7.65 14.39
N LEU A 572 26.83 -7.00 15.39
CA LEU A 572 26.90 -7.50 16.77
C LEU A 572 25.55 -7.38 17.48
N PHE A 573 24.89 -6.22 17.36
CA PHE A 573 23.56 -6.00 17.92
C PHE A 573 22.53 -6.98 17.36
N ASP A 574 22.56 -7.29 16.06
CA ASP A 574 21.66 -8.27 15.44
C ASP A 574 21.81 -9.68 16.04
N LYS A 575 23.04 -10.07 16.40
CA LYS A 575 23.29 -11.37 17.04
C LYS A 575 22.81 -11.44 18.49
N ILE A 576 22.85 -10.32 19.21
CA ILE A 576 22.49 -10.23 20.64
C ILE A 576 20.99 -9.98 20.80
N LEU A 577 20.43 -9.06 20.01
CA LEU A 577 19.02 -8.69 19.98
C LEU A 577 18.34 -9.41 18.82
N ASN A 578 18.31 -10.75 18.89
CA ASN A 578 17.43 -11.50 18.01
C ASN A 578 15.99 -11.22 18.47
N VAL A 579 15.22 -10.51 17.65
CA VAL A 579 13.82 -10.10 17.90
C VAL A 579 12.86 -11.31 17.74
N LYS A 580 13.31 -12.48 18.20
CA LYS A 580 12.67 -13.78 18.03
C LYS A 580 11.36 -13.90 18.82
N ASP A 581 11.16 -13.02 19.79
CA ASP A 581 9.96 -13.02 20.64
C ASP A 581 8.80 -12.18 20.07
N ILE A 582 9.02 -11.38 19.01
CA ILE A 582 7.93 -10.62 18.34
C ILE A 582 7.13 -11.53 17.40
N TYR A 583 7.79 -12.48 16.74
CA TYR A 583 7.12 -13.46 15.88
C TYR A 583 6.53 -14.60 16.71
N PRO A 584 5.32 -15.08 16.38
CA PRO A 584 4.76 -16.24 17.04
C PRO A 584 5.67 -17.46 16.76
N ARG A 585 6.25 -18.07 17.80
CA ARG A 585 7.02 -19.32 17.68
C ARG A 585 6.12 -20.41 17.08
N ARG A 586 6.30 -20.73 15.81
CA ARG A 586 5.86 -22.00 15.23
C ARG A 586 7.02 -22.99 15.31
N PRO A 587 6.81 -24.24 15.78
CA PRO A 587 7.90 -25.22 15.94
C PRO A 587 8.59 -25.63 14.64
N ASP A 588 7.90 -25.51 13.49
CA ASP A 588 8.29 -26.20 12.25
C ASP A 588 8.49 -25.26 11.03
N GLU A 589 8.49 -23.94 11.21
CA GLU A 589 8.64 -22.99 10.10
C GLU A 589 9.78 -22.01 10.40
N LEU A 590 10.64 -21.77 9.41
CA LEU A 590 11.80 -20.89 9.48
C LEU A 590 11.33 -19.49 9.90
N THR A 591 11.37 -19.18 11.20
CA THR A 591 10.95 -17.88 11.72
C THR A 591 11.80 -16.79 11.07
N PRO A 592 11.20 -15.75 10.47
CA PRO A 592 11.97 -14.66 9.87
C PRO A 592 12.84 -14.02 10.96
N HIS A 593 14.14 -13.92 10.69
CA HIS A 593 15.09 -13.28 11.58
C HIS A 593 15.02 -11.78 11.35
N LEU A 594 14.11 -11.11 12.06
CA LEU A 594 14.06 -9.65 12.02
C LEU A 594 15.26 -9.08 12.77
N ASN A 595 16.24 -8.65 11.99
CA ASN A 595 17.43 -7.98 12.47
C ASN A 595 17.21 -6.45 12.42
N ILE A 596 17.60 -5.75 13.49
CA ILE A 596 17.44 -4.30 13.60
C ILE A 596 18.24 -3.60 12.49
N SER A 597 19.41 -4.13 12.11
CA SER A 597 20.19 -3.55 11.01
C SER A 597 19.48 -3.65 9.67
N THR A 598 18.76 -4.75 9.41
CA THR A 598 17.97 -4.92 8.19
C THR A 598 16.81 -3.94 8.17
N VAL A 599 16.12 -3.77 9.30
CA VAL A 599 15.05 -2.77 9.46
C VAL A 599 15.55 -1.37 9.13
N ILE A 600 16.64 -0.93 9.76
CA ILE A 600 17.20 0.41 9.54
C ILE A 600 17.65 0.60 8.07
N ARG A 601 18.30 -0.41 7.49
CA ARG A 601 18.76 -0.38 6.10
C ARG A 601 17.59 -0.27 5.12
N SER A 602 16.55 -1.08 5.31
CA SER A 602 15.34 -1.06 4.49
C SER A 602 14.58 0.27 4.62
N CYS A 603 14.51 0.83 5.84
CA CYS A 603 13.95 2.17 6.05
C CYS A 603 14.73 3.26 5.30
N HIS A 604 16.08 3.22 5.30
CA HIS A 604 16.91 4.16 4.53
C HIS A 604 16.70 4.03 3.01
N ARG A 605 16.28 2.86 2.53
CA ARG A 605 15.93 2.61 1.12
C ARG A 605 14.48 2.99 0.78
N ASN A 606 13.73 3.57 1.73
CA ASN A 606 12.29 3.86 1.61
C ASN A 606 11.45 2.63 1.26
N GLU A 607 11.84 1.45 1.76
CA GLU A 607 11.06 0.23 1.58
C GLU A 607 9.76 0.26 2.42
N SER A 608 8.74 -0.45 1.96
CA SER A 608 7.45 -0.51 2.65
C SER A 608 7.54 -1.28 3.97
N ILE A 609 6.66 -0.99 4.93
CA ILE A 609 6.63 -1.72 6.20
C ILE A 609 6.44 -3.24 6.01
N TYR A 610 5.80 -3.64 4.93
CA TYR A 610 5.63 -5.04 4.53
C TYR A 610 6.97 -5.73 4.25
N GLN A 611 7.89 -5.06 3.56
CA GLN A 611 9.24 -5.55 3.29
C GLN A 611 10.14 -5.43 4.53
N VAL A 612 10.05 -4.29 5.23
CA VAL A 612 10.87 -4.00 6.41
C VAL A 612 10.65 -5.03 7.53
N LEU A 613 9.41 -5.45 7.76
CA LEU A 613 9.06 -6.45 8.77
C LEU A 613 9.05 -7.89 8.24
N ASP A 614 9.55 -8.12 7.02
CA ASP A 614 9.57 -9.43 6.37
C ASP A 614 8.21 -10.17 6.49
N LEU A 615 7.12 -9.44 6.20
CA LEU A 615 5.76 -9.96 6.31
C LEU A 615 5.44 -11.01 5.23
N GLU A 616 6.26 -11.08 4.17
CA GLU A 616 6.18 -12.09 3.12
C GLU A 616 6.33 -13.51 3.66
N GLY A 617 7.22 -13.73 4.63
CA GLY A 617 7.35 -15.01 5.31
C GLY A 617 6.13 -15.42 6.16
N LEU A 618 5.23 -14.48 6.48
CA LEU A 618 4.04 -14.73 7.29
C LEU A 618 2.78 -14.91 6.43
N VAL A 619 2.60 -14.02 5.44
CA VAL A 619 1.48 -13.98 4.53
C VAL A 619 2.01 -13.64 3.14
N ASP A 620 2.02 -14.62 2.26
CA ASP A 620 2.35 -14.43 0.86
C ASP A 620 1.17 -13.73 0.14
N MET A 621 1.38 -12.48 -0.28
CA MET A 621 0.39 -11.70 -1.02
C MET A 621 0.08 -12.30 -2.41
N GLU A 622 1.01 -13.07 -3.00
CA GLU A 622 0.76 -13.76 -4.27
C GLU A 622 -0.28 -14.87 -4.08
N GLN A 623 -0.21 -15.60 -2.95
CA GLN A 623 -1.26 -16.56 -2.61
C GLN A 623 -2.62 -15.87 -2.47
N VAL A 624 -2.68 -14.70 -1.84
CA VAL A 624 -3.91 -13.92 -1.68
C VAL A 624 -4.50 -13.53 -3.04
N ARG A 625 -3.64 -13.12 -3.99
CA ARG A 625 -4.06 -12.79 -5.37
C ARG A 625 -4.68 -13.99 -6.09
N HIS A 626 -4.17 -15.19 -5.87
CA HIS A 626 -4.67 -16.43 -6.48
C HIS A 626 -5.87 -17.06 -5.75
N TYR A 627 -6.44 -16.43 -4.72
CA TYR A 627 -7.59 -17.02 -4.01
C TYR A 627 -8.82 -17.21 -4.91
N ALA A 628 -9.04 -16.34 -5.90
CA ALA A 628 -10.13 -16.53 -6.86
C ALA A 628 -10.02 -17.84 -7.65
N GLU A 629 -8.80 -18.26 -7.97
CA GLU A 629 -8.50 -19.53 -8.64
C GLU A 629 -8.52 -20.70 -7.65
N LYS A 630 -7.91 -20.52 -6.48
CA LYS A 630 -7.82 -21.52 -5.41
C LYS A 630 -9.20 -21.97 -4.89
N PHE A 631 -10.14 -21.03 -4.77
CA PHE A 631 -11.53 -21.32 -4.39
C PHE A 631 -12.43 -21.66 -5.59
N GLU A 632 -11.83 -21.86 -6.77
CA GLU A 632 -12.49 -22.32 -7.99
C GLU A 632 -13.68 -21.46 -8.43
N ILE A 633 -13.65 -20.17 -8.10
CA ILE A 633 -14.77 -19.24 -8.37
C ILE A 633 -14.97 -19.13 -9.89
N MET A 634 -13.88 -18.92 -10.63
CA MET A 634 -13.92 -18.84 -12.10
C MET A 634 -14.33 -20.16 -12.74
N ARG A 635 -13.85 -21.30 -12.22
CA ARG A 635 -14.23 -22.62 -12.72
C ARG A 635 -15.72 -22.87 -12.58
N LYS A 636 -16.30 -22.57 -11.41
CA LYS A 636 -17.75 -22.72 -11.17
C LYS A 636 -18.60 -21.80 -12.04
N ILE A 637 -18.15 -20.58 -12.29
CA ILE A 637 -18.80 -19.66 -13.24
C ILE A 637 -18.75 -20.22 -14.67
N GLN A 638 -17.63 -20.84 -15.05
CA GLN A 638 -17.46 -21.45 -16.37
C GLN A 638 -18.26 -22.75 -16.53
N ASP A 639 -18.38 -23.56 -15.48
CA ASP A 639 -19.27 -24.73 -15.42
C ASP A 639 -20.73 -24.31 -15.62
N LEU A 640 -21.17 -23.25 -14.93
CA LEU A 640 -22.51 -22.70 -15.11
C LEU A 640 -22.72 -22.23 -16.56
N THR A 641 -21.73 -21.53 -17.14
CA THR A 641 -21.81 -21.01 -18.52
C THR A 641 -21.85 -22.12 -19.56
N THR A 642 -21.03 -23.17 -19.39
CA THR A 642 -20.97 -24.30 -20.32
C THR A 642 -22.23 -25.14 -20.27
N GLN A 643 -22.79 -25.37 -19.07
CA GLN A 643 -24.05 -26.10 -18.93
C GLN A 643 -25.25 -25.34 -19.51
N ILE A 644 -25.33 -24.02 -19.31
CA ILE A 644 -26.35 -23.18 -19.95
C ILE A 644 -26.21 -23.22 -21.48
N ARG A 645 -24.98 -23.19 -22.02
CA ARG A 645 -24.74 -23.29 -23.47
C ARG A 645 -25.06 -24.67 -24.06
N LEU A 646 -24.78 -25.76 -23.34
CA LEU A 646 -25.09 -27.12 -23.76
C LEU A 646 -26.60 -27.36 -23.84
N ASN A 647 -27.35 -26.87 -22.85
CA ASN A 647 -28.81 -26.94 -22.85
C ASN A 647 -29.45 -26.12 -23.99
N ASN A 648 -28.79 -25.06 -24.47
CA ASN A 648 -29.24 -24.28 -25.63
C ASN A 648 -28.86 -24.91 -26.99
N LYS A 649 -27.98 -25.90 -27.05
CA LYS A 649 -27.51 -26.54 -28.30
C LYS A 649 -28.30 -27.80 -28.69
N ILE A 650 -29.55 -27.93 -28.26
CA ILE A 650 -30.40 -29.03 -28.74
C ILE A 650 -30.79 -28.76 -30.20
N ASN A 651 -30.29 -29.64 -31.06
CA ASN A 651 -30.44 -29.62 -32.50
C ASN A 651 -31.91 -29.87 -32.86
N ILE A 652 -32.66 -28.81 -33.18
CA ILE A 652 -33.97 -28.92 -33.83
C ILE A 652 -33.72 -29.36 -35.29
N ARG A 653 -33.32 -30.62 -35.48
CA ARG A 653 -33.39 -31.29 -36.79
C ARG A 653 -34.67 -32.09 -36.82
N GLY A 654 -35.73 -31.45 -37.28
CA GLY A 654 -37.00 -32.08 -37.60
C GLY A 654 -37.89 -31.05 -38.27
N CYS A 655 -38.34 -31.35 -39.48
CA CYS A 655 -39.24 -30.55 -40.33
C CYS A 655 -38.59 -29.44 -41.19
N TYR A 656 -37.73 -29.83 -42.13
CA TYR A 656 -37.65 -29.15 -43.43
C TYR A 656 -37.97 -30.18 -44.52
N ARG A 657 -39.26 -30.29 -44.92
CA ARG A 657 -39.62 -31.02 -46.14
C ARG A 657 -39.23 -30.13 -47.31
N ARG A 658 -38.10 -30.47 -47.95
CA ARG A 658 -37.65 -29.86 -49.21
C ARG A 658 -38.77 -30.07 -50.23
N ARG A 659 -39.39 -28.98 -50.67
CA ARG A 659 -40.41 -29.00 -51.73
C ARG A 659 -39.62 -28.90 -53.04
N ASP A 660 -39.21 -30.04 -53.57
CA ASP A 660 -38.68 -30.12 -54.93
C ASP A 660 -39.88 -30.00 -55.89
N TYR A 661 -39.84 -28.99 -56.76
CA TYR A 661 -40.74 -28.82 -57.90
C TYR A 661 -40.23 -29.59 -59.10
#